data_AF-A0A0G9H8R2-F1
#
_entry.id   AF-A0A0G9H8R2-F1
#
_cell.length_a   1.000
_cell.length_b   1.000
_cell.length_c   1.000
_cell.angle_alpha   90.00
_cell.angle_beta   90.00
_cell.angle_gamma   90.00
#
_symmetry.space_group_name_H-M   'P 1'
#
loop_
_entity.id
_entity.type
_entity.pdbx_description
1 polymer ?
#
loop_
_entity_poly.entity_id
_entity_poly.type
_entity_poly.pdbx_seq_one_letter_code
_entity_poly.pdbx_strand_id
1 'polypeptide(L)'
;MSCCSACGQHACACGCGEPARTPLPLYNRPGLHALSYRVGTYADFMATMQIDLSSAVLPALQGLRTRDPGDASMALLDAWAIGADVISFYQERIANEGYLRTATERCSVLQLGRLVDYRLRPGVSASVYLAYTLNSNSGPVTIPAGSKAQSVPAPGEQMQTFETAEALDASSDWNALLPRLSRPQDIRARAPASAATQSIPVSVISSMDQLWITGTDQHLKQGDRLLFLFGDLATGEQALRVVKTAEPQQASQLTKVTLQALDPATTAIIDAAGIALDGLAAYTSDPNYATWESAITWVRRMLLLGGDNRGSYHELVTHAIFGDDQPPPGPPPVATFTQAVNDAFGTHSPPPSPTYGTLINVLYQALKLPPQVQPVNSLRLPRSAAIALAPASDARPQLLLNFEARLVGSFYAGWAGVPQSAPSPALSGIYVLRTPACLFGYNAVVPTGLQANQNPATKKDLPYVPGPAPDWKPSTQHELADVLQLDNAYDSIEADSYVVIRKPSDDPGSLPVVARVRNVKVHPRTDYGMSGKTTALALANDTGTALWDISHDTDSSTLRGTQVYAQSEALNPADVPINDLVGNVVPANVPTDSATRLTLDGAIDGFKAGRWVIVQGQRADVPGANPVTAAELVMIAGVEQGASSQLPGDTVHSTLVFANKGLAYQYVRNTVSIYANVVHATNGETRNEVLGNGDGSVAMPSFALKQAPLTFVSAPTVDGVQSTLKVIVNGMQWHEVESLAGAAPADRSFVTSTDDGGKTSVIFGDGVHGARVPTGVENLVATYRNGIGTPGNVDAGQISLLATKPLGVKDVINPLAATGGADAETRDQARRNVPLAVLALDRLVSVTDYADFARTFGGIGKASAVKLGAQVWVTIAGAGDVPIDATSDVYGNLLQAMQRYGDPSLSVGLNVRELLALTLSAKIGLLADFTWDAVEPLVRARLLERFGFERRELAQSIYLSEIVACMQGVRGVAWVDVDAFGSLDEATILAGFGIDTADKGDNAAGVGFISSTMATSSSGNAAQTTGGVNSSVPVLGARYDANGVLKPAQLAYFLADVPDTLLLQETS
;
A
#
# COMPACT_ATOMS: atom_id res chain seq x y z
N MET A 1 -12.38 66.41 -54.64
CA MET A 1 -10.99 66.16 -54.21
C MET A 1 -10.83 64.68 -53.89
N SER A 2 -9.69 64.12 -54.27
CA SER A 2 -9.40 62.71 -54.58
C SER A 2 -9.63 61.67 -53.47
N CYS A 3 -10.04 60.46 -53.88
CA CYS A 3 -10.29 59.23 -53.11
C CYS A 3 -9.05 58.56 -52.46
N CYS A 4 -7.97 59.30 -52.18
CA CYS A 4 -6.67 58.68 -51.83
C CYS A 4 -6.33 58.58 -50.33
N SER A 5 -7.22 58.91 -49.40
CA SER A 5 -6.86 58.96 -47.96
C SER A 5 -7.35 57.78 -47.10
N ALA A 6 -8.03 56.77 -47.65
CA ALA A 6 -8.64 55.70 -46.84
C ALA A 6 -8.14 54.26 -47.10
N CYS A 7 -7.21 54.02 -48.02
CA CYS A 7 -6.63 52.68 -48.24
C CYS A 7 -5.23 52.58 -47.62
N GLY A 8 -5.15 51.97 -46.44
CA GLY A 8 -3.89 51.46 -45.90
C GLY A 8 -3.42 50.26 -46.72
N GLN A 9 -2.24 50.40 -47.34
CA GLN A 9 -1.31 49.33 -47.77
C GLN A 9 -1.80 48.17 -48.66
N HIS A 10 -2.92 48.28 -49.37
CA HIS A 10 -3.20 47.40 -50.51
C HIS A 10 -3.38 48.21 -51.80
N ALA A 11 -2.62 47.83 -52.83
CA ALA A 11 -2.69 48.42 -54.15
C ALA A 11 -4.14 48.40 -54.66
N CYS A 12 -4.64 49.55 -55.14
CA CYS A 12 -5.95 49.64 -55.74
C CYS A 12 -6.05 48.70 -56.97
N ALA A 13 -7.07 47.85 -56.99
CA ALA A 13 -7.44 47.01 -58.13
C ALA A 13 -7.98 47.80 -59.35
N CYS A 14 -7.78 49.13 -59.42
CA CYS A 14 -8.20 49.96 -60.54
C CYS A 14 -7.14 50.13 -61.64
N GLY A 15 -5.96 49.50 -61.53
CA GLY A 15 -4.93 49.54 -62.58
C GLY A 15 -4.32 50.92 -62.85
N CYS A 16 -4.58 51.91 -61.99
CA CYS A 16 -4.09 53.29 -62.13
C CYS A 16 -2.83 53.60 -61.29
N GLY A 17 -2.18 52.57 -60.74
CA GLY A 17 -0.93 52.69 -59.98
C GLY A 17 0.24 52.10 -60.75
N GLU A 18 1.45 52.61 -60.49
CA GLU A 18 2.68 52.00 -61.01
C GLU A 18 2.74 50.53 -60.54
N PRO A 19 2.95 49.54 -61.44
CA PRO A 19 3.04 48.15 -61.06
C PRO A 19 4.11 47.95 -59.98
N ALA A 20 3.82 47.12 -58.98
CA ALA A 20 4.75 46.87 -57.89
C ALA A 20 6.08 46.35 -58.45
N ARG A 21 7.15 47.12 -58.27
CA ARG A 21 8.50 46.76 -58.72
C ARG A 21 9.21 45.99 -57.62
N THR A 22 9.93 44.94 -58.01
CA THR A 22 10.84 44.23 -57.10
C THR A 22 12.14 45.04 -56.91
N PRO A 23 12.76 45.03 -55.70
CA PRO A 23 12.33 44.32 -54.50
C PRO A 23 11.10 44.95 -53.82
N LEU A 24 10.14 44.12 -53.44
CA LEU A 24 8.98 44.52 -52.65
C LEU A 24 9.42 44.97 -51.24
N PRO A 25 8.74 45.96 -50.63
CA PRO A 25 9.07 46.44 -49.30
C PRO A 25 8.83 45.36 -48.24
N LEU A 26 9.83 45.12 -47.39
CA LEU A 26 9.71 44.18 -46.28
C LEU A 26 9.05 44.87 -45.08
N TYR A 27 7.87 44.40 -44.70
CA TYR A 27 7.19 44.84 -43.49
C TYR A 27 6.63 43.65 -42.72
N ASN A 28 7.07 43.50 -41.46
CA ASN A 28 6.60 42.48 -40.54
C ASN A 28 6.08 43.16 -39.28
N ARG A 29 4.84 42.83 -38.88
CA ARG A 29 4.31 43.31 -37.59
C ARG A 29 5.05 42.60 -36.45
N PRO A 30 5.25 43.26 -35.29
CA PRO A 30 5.81 42.59 -34.11
C PRO A 30 4.98 41.38 -33.68
N GLY A 31 5.64 40.33 -33.19
CA GLY A 31 4.96 39.16 -32.60
C GLY A 31 4.42 38.14 -33.61
N LEU A 32 4.79 38.18 -34.88
CA LEU A 32 4.41 37.12 -35.82
C LEU A 32 5.13 35.78 -35.51
N HIS A 33 4.56 34.67 -35.99
CA HIS A 33 5.12 33.32 -35.83
C HIS A 33 6.02 32.90 -37.00
N ALA A 34 6.03 33.71 -38.05
CA ALA A 34 6.89 33.62 -39.22
C ALA A 34 7.13 35.03 -39.77
N LEU A 35 8.28 35.24 -40.41
CA LEU A 35 8.63 36.46 -41.13
C LEU A 35 8.30 36.28 -42.61
N SER A 36 7.64 37.28 -43.18
CA SER A 36 7.61 37.48 -44.63
C SER A 36 8.87 38.23 -45.02
N TYR A 37 9.80 37.53 -45.68
CA TYR A 37 11.09 38.10 -46.08
C TYR A 37 11.33 38.01 -47.59
N ARG A 38 10.36 37.47 -48.34
CA ARG A 38 10.45 37.49 -49.80
C ARG A 38 10.29 38.89 -50.35
N VAL A 39 11.24 39.28 -51.20
CA VAL A 39 11.25 40.55 -51.91
C VAL A 39 10.59 40.45 -53.29
N GLY A 40 10.08 39.27 -53.65
CA GLY A 40 9.33 39.00 -54.87
C GLY A 40 9.14 37.49 -55.08
N THR A 41 8.17 37.13 -55.90
CA THR A 41 8.02 35.78 -56.47
C THR A 41 8.52 35.76 -57.91
N TYR A 42 8.62 34.58 -58.52
CA TYR A 42 8.93 34.45 -59.95
C TYR A 42 8.11 35.43 -60.83
N ALA A 43 6.79 35.50 -60.60
CA ALA A 43 5.90 36.36 -61.36
C ALA A 43 6.23 37.85 -61.18
N ASP A 44 6.58 38.27 -59.96
CA ASP A 44 6.91 39.67 -59.64
C ASP A 44 8.25 40.09 -60.27
N PHE A 45 9.27 39.23 -60.20
CA PHE A 45 10.57 39.47 -60.82
C PHE A 45 10.47 39.52 -62.34
N MET A 46 9.76 38.56 -62.94
CA MET A 46 9.55 38.50 -64.38
C MET A 46 8.78 39.73 -64.88
N ALA A 47 7.71 40.14 -64.17
CA ALA A 47 6.97 41.36 -64.49
C ALA A 47 7.85 42.62 -64.39
N THR A 48 8.64 42.76 -63.32
CA THR A 48 9.55 43.90 -63.12
C THR A 48 10.56 44.01 -64.26
N MET A 49 11.23 42.91 -64.61
CA MET A 49 12.23 42.90 -65.69
C MET A 49 11.61 43.16 -67.06
N GLN A 50 10.40 42.66 -67.34
CA GLN A 50 9.67 42.95 -68.58
C GLN A 50 9.28 44.42 -68.72
N ILE A 51 8.92 45.07 -67.60
CA ILE A 51 8.66 46.51 -67.55
C ILE A 51 9.95 47.29 -67.82
N ASP A 52 11.07 46.85 -67.25
CA ASP A 52 12.36 47.52 -67.39
C ASP A 52 12.95 47.47 -68.80
N LEU A 53 12.64 46.43 -69.59
CA LEU A 53 12.96 46.40 -71.03
C LEU A 53 12.39 47.61 -71.80
N SER A 54 11.28 48.17 -71.34
CA SER A 54 10.63 49.34 -71.95
C SER A 54 10.93 50.66 -71.20
N SER A 55 11.80 50.63 -70.19
CA SER A 55 12.09 51.78 -69.35
C SER A 55 12.95 52.82 -70.07
N ALA A 56 12.59 54.10 -69.93
CA ALA A 56 13.40 55.22 -70.45
C ALA A 56 14.77 55.34 -69.76
N VAL A 57 14.94 54.71 -68.59
CA VAL A 57 16.18 54.70 -67.81
C VAL A 57 17.23 53.74 -68.41
N LEU A 58 16.79 52.75 -69.21
CA LEU A 58 17.66 51.77 -69.87
C LEU A 58 17.54 51.89 -71.40
N PRO A 59 17.96 53.01 -72.01
CA PRO A 59 17.74 53.29 -73.43
C PRO A 59 18.39 52.25 -74.35
N ALA A 60 19.48 51.60 -73.91
CA ALA A 60 20.15 50.53 -74.65
C ALA A 60 19.26 49.29 -74.87
N LEU A 61 18.23 49.08 -74.04
CA LEU A 61 17.34 47.92 -74.10
C LEU A 61 16.04 48.18 -74.90
N GLN A 62 15.78 49.42 -75.33
CA GLN A 62 14.55 49.80 -76.06
C GLN A 62 14.32 49.04 -77.38
N GLY A 63 15.37 48.42 -77.93
CA GLY A 63 15.28 47.56 -79.10
C GLY A 63 14.64 46.20 -78.83
N LEU A 64 14.60 45.73 -77.57
CA LEU A 64 14.10 44.42 -77.17
C LEU A 64 12.57 44.44 -76.95
N ARG A 65 11.82 44.51 -78.05
CA ARG A 65 10.35 44.66 -78.05
C ARG A 65 9.57 43.35 -78.01
N THR A 66 10.21 42.21 -78.26
CA THR A 66 9.56 40.90 -78.23
C THR A 66 9.11 40.53 -76.82
N ARG A 67 7.95 39.88 -76.71
CA ARG A 67 7.40 39.30 -75.48
C ARG A 67 7.02 37.84 -75.69
N ASP A 68 7.55 37.24 -76.76
CA ASP A 68 7.37 35.82 -77.05
C ASP A 68 8.16 34.98 -76.04
N PRO A 69 7.52 34.05 -75.30
CA PRO A 69 8.22 33.14 -74.40
C PRO A 69 9.32 32.30 -75.09
N GLY A 70 9.24 32.11 -76.41
CA GLY A 70 10.26 31.40 -77.19
C GLY A 70 11.51 32.22 -77.55
N ASP A 71 11.54 33.53 -77.28
CA ASP A 71 12.69 34.39 -77.57
C ASP A 71 13.83 34.20 -76.55
N ALA A 72 15.08 34.19 -77.01
CA ALA A 72 16.25 34.00 -76.14
C ALA A 72 16.38 35.09 -75.06
N SER A 73 15.95 36.32 -75.34
CA SER A 73 15.98 37.43 -74.37
C SER A 73 14.94 37.23 -73.28
N MET A 74 13.76 36.70 -73.63
CA MET A 74 12.69 36.36 -72.68
C MET A 74 13.06 35.13 -71.85
N ALA A 75 13.69 34.12 -72.45
CA ALA A 75 14.21 32.95 -71.75
C ALA A 75 15.31 33.31 -70.74
N LEU A 76 16.14 34.32 -71.03
CA LEU A 76 17.15 34.82 -70.08
C LEU A 76 16.50 35.52 -68.88
N LEU A 77 15.44 36.32 -69.10
CA LEU A 77 14.68 36.93 -68.02
C LEU A 77 13.94 35.88 -67.17
N ASP A 78 13.37 34.87 -67.82
CA ASP A 78 12.73 33.73 -67.17
C ASP A 78 13.71 32.99 -66.25
N ALA A 79 14.88 32.59 -66.77
CA ALA A 79 15.93 31.96 -65.98
C ALA A 79 16.38 32.81 -64.78
N TRP A 80 16.45 34.13 -64.95
CA TRP A 80 16.83 35.03 -63.85
C TRP A 80 15.72 35.27 -62.83
N ALA A 81 14.46 35.28 -63.27
CA ALA A 81 13.31 35.35 -62.38
C ALA A 81 13.20 34.08 -61.51
N ILE A 82 13.48 32.90 -62.09
CA ILE A 82 13.57 31.64 -61.34
C ILE A 82 14.70 31.72 -60.31
N GLY A 83 15.90 32.15 -60.73
CA GLY A 83 17.04 32.31 -59.83
C GLY A 83 16.74 33.26 -58.67
N ALA A 84 16.09 34.39 -58.94
CA ALA A 84 15.70 35.37 -57.93
C ALA A 84 14.63 34.83 -56.95
N ASP A 85 13.63 34.09 -57.44
CA ASP A 85 12.62 33.46 -56.58
C ASP A 85 13.24 32.40 -55.65
N VAL A 86 14.12 31.56 -56.18
CA VAL A 86 14.84 30.54 -55.39
C VAL A 86 15.71 31.20 -54.31
N ILE A 87 16.47 32.24 -54.65
CA ILE A 87 17.30 32.96 -53.66
C ILE A 87 16.41 33.62 -52.61
N SER A 88 15.32 34.28 -53.02
CA SER A 88 14.41 34.95 -52.09
C SER A 88 13.69 33.95 -51.17
N PHE A 89 13.34 32.77 -51.69
CA PHE A 89 12.81 31.65 -50.91
C PHE A 89 13.79 31.22 -49.81
N TYR A 90 15.06 30.97 -50.15
CA TYR A 90 16.05 30.51 -49.17
C TYR A 90 16.39 31.60 -48.15
N GLN A 91 16.47 32.87 -48.57
CA GLN A 91 16.68 34.00 -47.65
C GLN A 91 15.55 34.10 -46.63
N GLU A 92 14.30 33.88 -47.03
CA GLU A 92 13.17 33.83 -46.11
C GLU A 92 13.27 32.70 -45.10
N ARG A 93 13.68 31.50 -45.53
CA ARG A 93 13.89 30.38 -44.61
C ARG A 93 15.01 30.69 -43.61
N ILE A 94 16.14 31.20 -44.07
CA ILE A 94 17.27 31.60 -43.21
C ILE A 94 16.84 32.69 -42.23
N ALA A 95 16.09 33.70 -42.68
CA ALA A 95 15.60 34.78 -41.82
C ALA A 95 14.66 34.25 -40.72
N ASN A 96 13.81 33.27 -41.04
CA ASN A 96 12.95 32.63 -40.06
C ASN A 96 13.74 31.81 -39.02
N GLU A 97 14.86 31.19 -39.40
CA GLU A 97 15.73 30.47 -38.45
C GLU A 97 16.51 31.39 -37.50
N GLY A 98 16.62 32.69 -37.81
CA GLY A 98 17.39 33.66 -37.02
C GLY A 98 16.77 34.10 -35.68
N TYR A 99 15.49 33.78 -35.43
CA TYR A 99 14.81 34.16 -34.19
C TYR A 99 14.11 32.98 -33.54
N LEU A 100 14.16 32.92 -32.20
CA LEU A 100 13.59 31.82 -31.42
C LEU A 100 12.10 31.58 -31.72
N ARG A 101 11.32 32.64 -31.94
CA ARG A 101 9.88 32.54 -32.22
C ARG A 101 9.56 32.10 -33.66
N THR A 102 10.50 32.17 -34.58
CA THR A 102 10.25 31.85 -35.99
C THR A 102 11.02 30.62 -36.46
N ALA A 103 12.05 30.20 -35.72
CA ALA A 103 12.87 29.04 -36.03
C ALA A 103 12.03 27.76 -36.08
N THR A 104 12.26 26.98 -37.13
CA THR A 104 11.57 25.71 -37.41
C THR A 104 12.52 24.52 -37.26
N GLU A 105 13.83 24.71 -37.39
CA GLU A 105 14.83 23.66 -37.14
C GLU A 105 15.16 23.58 -35.64
N ARG A 106 15.32 22.37 -35.11
CA ARG A 106 15.73 22.17 -33.71
C ARG A 106 17.15 22.66 -33.48
N CYS A 107 18.06 22.39 -34.41
CA CYS A 107 19.43 22.90 -34.39
C CYS A 107 19.49 24.44 -34.22
N SER A 108 18.69 25.20 -34.98
CA SER A 108 18.65 26.67 -34.87
C SER A 108 18.23 27.12 -33.48
N VAL A 109 17.15 26.52 -32.94
CA VAL A 109 16.68 26.83 -31.58
C VAL A 109 17.74 26.52 -30.53
N LEU A 110 18.44 25.39 -30.68
CA LEU A 110 19.52 24.99 -29.79
C LEU A 110 20.70 25.99 -29.85
N GLN A 111 21.13 26.41 -31.03
CA GLN A 111 22.21 27.40 -31.17
C GLN A 111 21.80 28.76 -30.62
N LEU A 112 20.56 29.20 -30.85
CA LEU A 112 20.01 30.43 -30.28
C LEU A 112 19.90 30.37 -28.76
N GLY A 113 19.52 29.22 -28.19
CA GLY A 113 19.49 28.99 -26.75
C GLY A 113 20.90 29.10 -26.13
N ARG A 114 21.91 28.52 -26.78
CA ARG A 114 23.31 28.61 -26.32
C ARG A 114 23.85 30.03 -26.25
N LEU A 115 23.34 30.97 -27.06
CA LEU A 115 23.74 32.39 -26.97
C LEU A 115 23.38 33.02 -25.62
N VAL A 116 22.39 32.46 -24.92
CA VAL A 116 21.99 32.89 -23.57
C VAL A 116 22.31 31.83 -22.51
N ASP A 117 23.29 30.97 -22.80
CA ASP A 117 23.75 29.87 -21.95
C ASP A 117 22.66 28.84 -21.60
N TYR A 118 21.59 28.77 -22.41
CA TYR A 118 20.54 27.77 -22.22
C TYR A 118 20.89 26.46 -22.92
N ARG A 119 20.94 25.38 -22.15
CA ARG A 119 21.01 24.01 -22.65
C ARG A 119 19.60 23.43 -22.69
N LEU A 120 19.23 22.84 -23.83
CA LEU A 120 17.96 22.11 -23.93
C LEU A 120 17.96 21.00 -22.89
N ARG A 121 16.84 20.86 -22.19
CA ARG A 121 16.73 19.88 -21.11
C ARG A 121 16.90 18.48 -21.70
N PRO A 122 17.85 17.68 -21.20
CA PRO A 122 17.99 16.31 -21.66
C PRO A 122 16.79 15.49 -21.20
N GLY A 123 16.69 14.26 -21.70
CA GLY A 123 15.77 13.30 -21.06
C GLY A 123 16.18 13.06 -19.61
N VAL A 124 15.32 12.40 -18.84
CA VAL A 124 15.59 11.96 -17.48
C VAL A 124 15.36 10.46 -17.38
N SER A 125 16.25 9.77 -16.67
CA SER A 125 16.11 8.36 -16.35
C SER A 125 14.98 8.14 -15.35
N ALA A 126 14.15 7.11 -15.57
CA ALA A 126 13.26 6.61 -14.54
C ALA A 126 14.03 6.02 -13.35
N SER A 127 13.42 6.02 -12.17
CA SER A 127 13.94 5.41 -10.95
C SER A 127 12.97 4.39 -10.37
N VAL A 128 13.52 3.40 -9.66
CA VAL A 128 12.77 2.27 -9.07
C VAL A 128 13.56 1.64 -7.93
N TYR A 129 12.89 0.90 -7.05
CA TYR A 129 13.52 0.04 -6.06
C TYR A 129 13.38 -1.43 -6.47
N LEU A 130 14.52 -2.13 -6.59
CA LEU A 130 14.58 -3.54 -6.94
C LEU A 130 14.71 -4.41 -5.69
N ALA A 131 13.95 -5.50 -5.64
CA ALA A 131 14.04 -6.53 -4.62
C ALA A 131 14.73 -7.77 -5.20
N TYR A 132 15.84 -8.19 -4.59
CA TYR A 132 16.59 -9.37 -4.98
C TYR A 132 16.24 -10.58 -4.11
N THR A 133 16.18 -11.76 -4.71
CA THR A 133 16.05 -13.04 -3.99
C THR A 133 17.35 -13.81 -4.11
N LEU A 134 17.89 -14.30 -3.00
CA LEU A 134 19.09 -15.14 -2.97
C LEU A 134 18.75 -16.63 -2.91
N ASN A 135 19.69 -17.49 -3.25
CA ASN A 135 19.55 -18.94 -3.09
C ASN A 135 19.55 -19.31 -1.59
N SER A 136 18.71 -20.25 -1.16
CA SER A 136 18.52 -20.57 0.27
C SER A 136 19.79 -21.02 1.02
N ASN A 137 20.83 -21.46 0.31
CA ASN A 137 22.10 -21.92 0.89
C ASN A 137 23.27 -20.94 0.64
N SER A 138 23.02 -19.76 0.09
CA SER A 138 24.09 -18.77 -0.09
C SER A 138 24.37 -18.05 1.23
N GLY A 139 25.64 -17.92 1.61
CA GLY A 139 26.03 -16.95 2.64
C GLY A 139 25.73 -15.50 2.21
N PRO A 140 26.01 -14.49 3.06
CA PRO A 140 25.82 -13.09 2.72
C PRO A 140 26.50 -12.71 1.39
N VAL A 141 25.78 -12.01 0.51
CA VAL A 141 26.24 -11.61 -0.83
C VAL A 141 26.21 -10.09 -0.95
N THR A 142 27.28 -9.48 -1.42
CA THR A 142 27.28 -8.08 -1.84
C THR A 142 26.98 -7.98 -3.33
N ILE A 143 25.81 -7.42 -3.66
CA ILE A 143 25.43 -7.06 -5.03
C ILE A 143 26.07 -5.70 -5.33
N PRO A 144 27.04 -5.61 -6.26
CA PRO A 144 27.73 -4.35 -6.52
C PRO A 144 26.81 -3.31 -7.16
N ALA A 145 27.14 -2.03 -6.99
CA ALA A 145 26.57 -0.96 -7.79
C ALA A 145 26.82 -1.23 -9.29
N GLY A 146 25.85 -0.91 -10.14
CA GLY A 146 25.90 -1.22 -11.57
C GLY A 146 25.44 -2.65 -11.93
N SER A 147 24.86 -3.40 -10.99
CA SER A 147 24.24 -4.70 -11.29
C SER A 147 22.99 -4.47 -12.14
N LYS A 148 22.89 -5.19 -13.27
CA LYS A 148 21.86 -4.97 -14.29
C LYS A 148 20.66 -5.90 -14.12
N ALA A 149 19.46 -5.32 -14.19
CA ALA A 149 18.18 -6.01 -14.33
C ALA A 149 17.42 -5.48 -15.55
N GLN A 150 16.53 -6.28 -16.13
CA GLN A 150 15.81 -5.95 -17.36
C GLN A 150 14.30 -6.15 -17.23
N SER A 151 13.55 -5.29 -17.92
CA SER A 151 12.09 -5.42 -18.06
C SER A 151 11.70 -6.48 -19.07
N VAL A 152 10.57 -7.14 -18.81
CA VAL A 152 9.85 -7.95 -19.80
C VAL A 152 8.86 -7.02 -20.50
N PRO A 153 9.04 -6.71 -21.80
CA PRO A 153 8.20 -5.73 -22.48
C PRO A 153 6.76 -6.23 -22.67
N ALA A 154 5.79 -5.34 -22.48
CA ALA A 154 4.41 -5.58 -22.92
C ALA A 154 4.30 -5.45 -24.47
N PRO A 155 3.18 -5.84 -25.10
CA PRO A 155 2.99 -5.68 -26.54
C PRO A 155 3.17 -4.22 -26.98
N GLY A 156 4.15 -3.95 -27.85
CA GLY A 156 4.48 -2.60 -28.33
C GLY A 156 5.62 -1.91 -27.60
N GLU A 157 6.13 -2.49 -26.51
CA GLU A 157 7.24 -1.93 -25.73
C GLU A 157 8.59 -2.55 -26.10
N GLN A 158 9.67 -1.87 -25.71
CA GLN A 158 11.04 -2.37 -25.83
C GLN A 158 11.60 -2.73 -24.45
N MET A 159 12.42 -3.77 -24.40
CA MET A 159 13.14 -4.16 -23.19
C MET A 159 14.02 -3.01 -22.68
N GLN A 160 13.87 -2.70 -21.40
CA GLN A 160 14.62 -1.65 -20.72
C GLN A 160 15.60 -2.24 -19.71
N THR A 161 16.77 -1.63 -19.57
CA THR A 161 17.80 -2.04 -18.59
C THR A 161 17.85 -1.05 -17.43
N PHE A 162 17.94 -1.58 -16.22
CA PHE A 162 18.10 -0.84 -14.97
C PHE A 162 19.38 -1.27 -14.28
N GLU A 163 20.05 -0.34 -13.64
CA GLU A 163 21.26 -0.59 -12.85
C GLU A 163 21.09 -0.14 -11.42
N THR A 164 21.60 -0.94 -10.48
CA THR A 164 21.66 -0.59 -9.06
C THR A 164 22.52 0.65 -8.84
N ALA A 165 21.99 1.65 -8.15
CA ALA A 165 22.69 2.92 -7.91
C ALA A 165 23.80 2.79 -6.85
N GLU A 166 23.66 1.85 -5.93
CA GLU A 166 24.57 1.58 -4.83
C GLU A 166 24.77 0.07 -4.62
N ALA A 167 25.79 -0.30 -3.87
CA ALA A 167 26.01 -1.69 -3.50
C ALA A 167 25.01 -2.12 -2.42
N LEU A 168 24.50 -3.34 -2.52
CA LEU A 168 23.56 -3.93 -1.57
C LEU A 168 24.18 -5.16 -0.92
N ASP A 169 24.34 -5.11 0.41
CA ASP A 169 24.56 -6.32 1.20
C ASP A 169 23.22 -7.05 1.34
N ALA A 170 23.13 -8.26 0.80
CA ALA A 170 21.94 -9.10 0.77
C ALA A 170 22.18 -10.40 1.53
N SER A 171 21.11 -10.95 2.13
CA SER A 171 21.13 -12.23 2.85
C SER A 171 19.97 -13.11 2.40
N SER A 172 20.19 -14.43 2.37
CA SER A 172 19.15 -15.42 2.10
C SER A 172 18.11 -15.48 3.23
N ASP A 173 18.51 -15.13 4.45
CA ASP A 173 17.63 -15.08 5.62
C ASP A 173 16.60 -13.95 5.53
N TRP A 174 16.84 -12.99 4.62
CA TRP A 174 15.96 -11.85 4.35
C TRP A 174 15.13 -12.03 3.08
N ASN A 175 15.15 -13.23 2.49
CA ASN A 175 14.24 -13.58 1.42
C ASN A 175 12.80 -13.52 1.94
N ALA A 176 11.97 -12.68 1.32
CA ALA A 176 10.53 -12.55 1.54
C ALA A 176 10.08 -12.86 2.98
N LEU A 177 10.44 -12.00 3.94
CA LEU A 177 10.06 -12.16 5.34
C LEU A 177 8.54 -12.15 5.47
N LEU A 178 8.01 -12.98 6.36
CA LEU A 178 6.58 -13.08 6.62
C LEU A 178 6.24 -12.43 7.96
N PRO A 179 5.06 -11.78 8.06
CA PRO A 179 4.56 -11.39 9.36
C PRO A 179 4.29 -12.65 10.19
N ARG A 180 4.29 -12.49 11.51
CA ARG A 180 3.90 -13.56 12.42
C ARG A 180 2.47 -14.01 12.12
N LEU A 181 2.28 -15.30 11.82
CA LEU A 181 0.99 -15.86 11.39
C LEU A 181 0.24 -16.60 12.51
N SER A 182 0.95 -17.08 13.52
CA SER A 182 0.36 -17.75 14.67
C SER A 182 1.03 -17.36 15.99
N ARG A 183 0.33 -17.59 17.09
CA ARG A 183 0.86 -17.42 18.45
C ARG A 183 0.36 -18.53 19.36
N PRO A 184 1.12 -18.89 20.41
CA PRO A 184 0.63 -19.79 21.44
C PRO A 184 -0.72 -19.32 21.99
N GLN A 185 -1.65 -20.25 22.23
CA GLN A 185 -2.91 -19.89 22.89
C GLN A 185 -2.68 -19.67 24.38
N ASP A 186 -3.27 -18.62 24.91
CA ASP A 186 -3.21 -18.35 26.33
C ASP A 186 -4.31 -19.13 27.06
N ILE A 187 -3.96 -20.27 27.65
CA ILE A 187 -4.87 -21.13 28.43
C ILE A 187 -4.45 -21.07 29.90
N ARG A 188 -5.19 -20.32 30.71
CA ARG A 188 -4.90 -20.16 32.14
C ARG A 188 -6.06 -20.59 33.01
N ALA A 189 -5.72 -21.10 34.18
CA ALA A 189 -6.71 -21.38 35.20
C ALA A 189 -7.24 -20.07 35.84
N ARG A 190 -6.36 -19.10 36.15
CA ARG A 190 -6.66 -17.85 36.89
C ARG A 190 -6.15 -16.59 36.18
N ALA A 191 -6.85 -15.47 36.39
CA ALA A 191 -6.43 -14.13 35.95
C ALA A 191 -5.22 -13.60 36.76
N PRO A 192 -4.29 -12.83 36.17
CA PRO A 192 -3.17 -12.25 36.91
C PRO A 192 -3.63 -11.18 37.92
N ALA A 193 -2.97 -11.12 39.08
CA ALA A 193 -3.32 -10.23 40.20
C ALA A 193 -3.31 -8.71 39.88
N SER A 194 -2.74 -8.26 38.75
CA SER A 194 -2.64 -6.84 38.37
C SER A 194 -3.52 -6.43 37.18
N ALA A 195 -4.67 -7.08 36.96
CA ALA A 195 -5.54 -6.88 35.80
C ALA A 195 -6.02 -5.43 35.55
N ALA A 196 -5.80 -4.49 36.49
CA ALA A 196 -6.16 -3.08 36.35
C ALA A 196 -5.29 -2.26 35.36
N THR A 197 -4.22 -2.82 34.75
CA THR A 197 -3.36 -2.05 33.84
C THR A 197 -2.79 -2.85 32.65
N GLN A 198 -3.49 -3.85 32.14
CA GLN A 198 -2.99 -4.65 31.00
C GLN A 198 -3.96 -4.67 29.83
N SER A 199 -3.44 -4.21 28.69
CA SER A 199 -4.07 -4.09 27.36
C SER A 199 -4.08 -5.41 26.58
N ILE A 200 -4.21 -6.54 27.27
CA ILE A 200 -4.44 -7.87 26.67
C ILE A 200 -5.63 -8.50 27.40
N PRO A 201 -6.70 -8.94 26.70
CA PRO A 201 -7.68 -9.81 27.31
C PRO A 201 -7.01 -11.16 27.54
N VAL A 202 -6.60 -11.40 28.78
CA VAL A 202 -6.09 -12.71 29.21
C VAL A 202 -7.26 -13.69 29.16
N SER A 203 -7.18 -14.73 28.31
CA SER A 203 -8.19 -15.78 28.26
C SER A 203 -8.00 -16.73 29.44
N VAL A 204 -8.90 -16.62 30.41
CA VAL A 204 -9.02 -17.57 31.51
C VAL A 204 -9.95 -18.69 31.04
N ILE A 205 -9.74 -19.91 31.54
CA ILE A 205 -10.57 -21.06 31.17
C ILE A 205 -12.07 -20.85 31.41
N SER A 206 -12.46 -19.87 32.24
CA SER A 206 -13.84 -19.41 32.44
C SER A 206 -14.38 -18.59 31.25
N SER A 207 -13.61 -17.61 30.79
CA SER A 207 -13.98 -16.67 29.71
C SER A 207 -13.63 -17.14 28.31
N MET A 208 -12.82 -18.21 28.18
CA MET A 208 -12.40 -18.78 26.91
C MET A 208 -13.62 -19.25 26.09
N ASP A 209 -13.74 -18.80 24.86
CA ASP A 209 -14.83 -19.14 23.94
C ASP A 209 -14.39 -20.09 22.82
N GLN A 210 -13.09 -20.09 22.51
CA GLN A 210 -12.51 -20.85 21.41
C GLN A 210 -11.22 -21.55 21.86
N LEU A 211 -11.02 -22.77 21.39
CA LEU A 211 -9.82 -23.59 21.57
C LEU A 211 -9.38 -24.14 20.22
N TRP A 212 -8.09 -24.03 19.90
CA TRP A 212 -7.51 -24.67 18.71
C TRP A 212 -6.82 -25.99 19.08
N ILE A 213 -7.00 -27.04 18.27
CA ILE A 213 -6.33 -28.33 18.49
C ILE A 213 -5.69 -28.83 17.21
N THR A 214 -4.61 -29.60 17.35
CA THR A 214 -3.90 -30.18 16.21
C THR A 214 -4.68 -31.37 15.61
N GLY A 215 -4.75 -31.44 14.29
CA GLY A 215 -5.41 -32.49 13.52
C GLY A 215 -6.89 -32.23 13.24
N THR A 216 -7.45 -32.97 12.27
CA THR A 216 -8.87 -32.90 11.87
C THR A 216 -9.69 -34.12 12.28
N ASP A 217 -9.05 -35.19 12.72
CA ASP A 217 -9.68 -36.50 12.92
C ASP A 217 -10.11 -36.75 14.38
N GLN A 218 -10.21 -35.68 15.17
CA GLN A 218 -10.55 -35.76 16.60
C GLN A 218 -12.03 -36.05 16.86
N HIS A 219 -12.87 -36.15 15.81
CA HIS A 219 -14.29 -36.53 15.89
C HIS A 219 -15.10 -35.88 17.04
N LEU A 220 -14.80 -34.62 17.40
CA LEU A 220 -15.49 -33.89 18.46
C LEU A 220 -16.93 -33.59 18.06
N LYS A 221 -17.87 -33.78 19.00
CA LYS A 221 -19.30 -33.55 18.80
C LYS A 221 -19.81 -32.44 19.72
N GLN A 222 -20.89 -31.78 19.29
CA GLN A 222 -21.62 -30.87 20.17
C GLN A 222 -22.05 -31.63 21.44
N GLY A 223 -21.78 -31.05 22.61
CA GLY A 223 -22.06 -31.65 23.91
C GLY A 223 -20.91 -32.46 24.51
N ASP A 224 -19.84 -32.74 23.75
CA ASP A 224 -18.64 -33.37 24.30
C ASP A 224 -18.05 -32.52 25.42
N ARG A 225 -17.54 -33.16 26.48
CA ARG A 225 -16.99 -32.49 27.66
C ARG A 225 -15.48 -32.51 27.62
N LEU A 226 -14.88 -31.34 27.76
CA LEU A 226 -13.44 -31.13 27.81
C LEU A 226 -13.01 -30.87 29.25
N LEU A 227 -12.19 -31.76 29.78
CA LEU A 227 -11.53 -31.64 31.07
C LEU A 227 -10.15 -30.99 30.88
N PHE A 228 -9.93 -29.86 31.53
CA PHE A 228 -8.66 -29.15 31.58
C PHE A 228 -8.02 -29.41 32.95
N LEU A 229 -6.76 -29.85 32.94
CA LEU A 229 -5.98 -30.10 34.14
C LEU A 229 -4.84 -29.09 34.23
N PHE A 230 -4.75 -28.37 35.35
CA PHE A 230 -3.68 -27.42 35.61
C PHE A 230 -2.88 -27.89 36.84
N GLY A 231 -1.68 -28.44 36.63
CA GLY A 231 -0.89 -29.09 37.68
C GLY A 231 -1.34 -30.53 38.01
N ASP A 232 -0.99 -31.02 39.19
CA ASP A 232 -1.34 -32.37 39.68
C ASP A 232 -2.80 -32.45 40.15
N LEU A 233 -3.44 -33.63 40.07
CA LEU A 233 -4.84 -33.83 40.49
C LEU A 233 -5.15 -33.41 41.94
N ALA A 234 -4.20 -33.61 42.86
CA ALA A 234 -4.41 -33.38 44.29
C ALA A 234 -4.34 -31.90 44.69
N THR A 235 -3.50 -31.12 44.01
CA THR A 235 -3.18 -29.72 44.39
C THR A 235 -3.45 -28.70 43.28
N GLY A 236 -3.75 -29.17 42.07
CA GLY A 236 -4.01 -28.36 40.88
C GLY A 236 -5.47 -27.92 40.74
N GLU A 237 -5.74 -27.02 39.79
CA GLU A 237 -7.09 -26.63 39.39
C GLU A 237 -7.58 -27.52 38.24
N GLN A 238 -8.89 -27.81 38.23
CA GLN A 238 -9.55 -28.52 37.14
C GLN A 238 -10.71 -27.67 36.63
N ALA A 239 -10.93 -27.69 35.32
CA ALA A 239 -12.07 -27.03 34.70
C ALA A 239 -12.74 -27.93 33.68
N LEU A 240 -14.06 -27.84 33.58
CA LEU A 240 -14.88 -28.58 32.64
C LEU A 240 -15.58 -27.60 31.69
N ARG A 241 -15.32 -27.74 30.39
CA ARG A 241 -16.03 -26.97 29.35
C ARG A 241 -16.75 -27.91 28.40
N VAL A 242 -17.80 -27.42 27.75
CA VAL A 242 -18.61 -28.21 26.82
C VAL A 242 -18.36 -27.70 25.41
N VAL A 243 -18.22 -28.61 24.46
CA VAL A 243 -18.10 -28.28 23.04
C VAL A 243 -19.45 -27.80 22.51
N LYS A 244 -19.48 -26.59 21.93
CA LYS A 244 -20.64 -26.07 21.20
C LYS A 244 -20.58 -26.48 19.73
N THR A 245 -19.45 -26.22 19.07
CA THR A 245 -19.17 -26.65 17.69
C THR A 245 -17.69 -27.03 17.55
N ALA A 246 -17.38 -27.91 16.60
CA ALA A 246 -16.02 -28.23 16.21
C ALA A 246 -15.92 -28.17 14.68
N GLU A 247 -15.04 -27.30 14.17
CA GLU A 247 -14.88 -27.01 12.75
C GLU A 247 -13.49 -27.45 12.30
N PRO A 248 -13.36 -28.62 11.64
CA PRO A 248 -12.09 -29.08 11.10
C PRO A 248 -11.66 -28.22 9.90
N GLN A 249 -10.41 -27.74 9.92
CA GLN A 249 -9.79 -26.98 8.86
C GLN A 249 -8.73 -27.83 8.15
N GLN A 250 -9.11 -28.45 7.03
CA GLN A 250 -8.21 -29.34 6.28
C GLN A 250 -6.95 -28.64 5.78
N ALA A 251 -7.02 -27.37 5.37
CA ALA A 251 -5.88 -26.64 4.82
C ALA A 251 -4.76 -26.40 5.86
N SER A 252 -5.13 -26.15 7.11
CA SER A 252 -4.18 -25.90 8.21
C SER A 252 -3.90 -27.13 9.06
N GLN A 253 -4.61 -28.25 8.85
CA GLN A 253 -4.57 -29.44 9.71
C GLN A 253 -4.89 -29.11 11.18
N LEU A 254 -5.79 -28.14 11.39
CA LEU A 254 -6.24 -27.72 12.71
C LEU A 254 -7.74 -27.95 12.86
N THR A 255 -8.22 -28.07 14.08
CA THR A 255 -9.65 -28.01 14.40
C THR A 255 -9.93 -26.82 15.31
N LYS A 256 -10.86 -25.97 14.90
CA LYS A 256 -11.37 -24.87 15.73
C LYS A 256 -12.54 -25.38 16.56
N VAL A 257 -12.38 -25.40 17.89
CA VAL A 257 -13.41 -25.82 18.83
C VAL A 257 -14.03 -24.56 19.46
N THR A 258 -15.31 -24.34 19.22
CA THR A 258 -16.07 -23.30 19.93
C THR A 258 -16.68 -23.93 21.19
N LEU A 259 -16.37 -23.35 22.35
CA LEU A 259 -16.86 -23.79 23.63
C LEU A 259 -18.23 -23.16 23.92
N GLN A 260 -19.06 -23.87 24.68
CA GLN A 260 -20.28 -23.29 25.25
C GLN A 260 -19.87 -22.17 26.21
N ALA A 261 -20.30 -20.95 25.92
CA ALA A 261 -20.05 -19.80 26.76
C ALA A 261 -20.64 -20.04 28.15
N LEU A 262 -19.86 -19.75 29.19
CA LEU A 262 -20.40 -19.64 30.53
C LEU A 262 -21.24 -18.36 30.62
N ASP A 263 -22.19 -18.35 31.56
CA ASP A 263 -22.95 -17.15 31.87
C ASP A 263 -21.97 -16.00 32.27
N PRO A 264 -22.21 -14.74 31.83
CA PRO A 264 -21.31 -13.63 32.13
C PRO A 264 -21.10 -13.39 33.63
N ALA A 265 -22.14 -13.56 34.45
CA ALA A 265 -22.03 -13.43 35.90
C ALA A 265 -21.13 -14.54 36.48
N THR A 266 -21.28 -15.78 36.01
CA THR A 266 -20.45 -16.92 36.36
C THR A 266 -18.98 -16.66 36.07
N THR A 267 -18.68 -16.11 34.89
CA THR A 267 -17.31 -15.76 34.49
C THR A 267 -16.72 -14.69 35.42
N ALA A 268 -17.47 -13.62 35.68
CA ALA A 268 -17.05 -12.54 36.58
C ALA A 268 -16.84 -13.03 38.03
N ILE A 269 -17.70 -13.93 38.52
CA ILE A 269 -17.57 -14.53 39.86
C ILE A 269 -16.33 -15.43 39.96
N ILE A 270 -16.06 -16.26 38.94
CA ILE A 270 -14.86 -17.11 38.89
C ILE A 270 -13.60 -16.23 38.95
N ASP A 271 -13.56 -15.15 38.19
CA ASP A 271 -12.43 -14.23 38.13
C ASP A 271 -12.25 -13.47 39.46
N ALA A 272 -13.35 -12.97 40.03
CA ALA A 272 -13.35 -12.32 41.34
C ALA A 272 -12.86 -13.26 42.45
N ALA A 273 -13.28 -14.53 42.43
CA ALA A 273 -12.81 -15.54 43.38
C ALA A 273 -11.31 -15.79 43.24
N GLY A 274 -10.79 -15.79 42.01
CA GLY A 274 -9.35 -15.92 41.75
C GLY A 274 -8.54 -14.78 42.36
N ILE A 275 -8.94 -13.53 42.09
CA ILE A 275 -8.31 -12.32 42.63
C ILE A 275 -8.36 -12.33 44.17
N ALA A 276 -9.49 -12.73 44.75
CA ALA A 276 -9.67 -12.78 46.19
C ALA A 276 -8.75 -13.80 46.86
N LEU A 277 -8.56 -14.97 46.25
CA LEU A 277 -7.64 -16.00 46.74
C LEU A 277 -6.17 -15.56 46.66
N ASP A 278 -5.76 -14.87 45.59
CA ASP A 278 -4.42 -14.28 45.51
C ASP A 278 -4.20 -13.22 46.61
N GLY A 279 -5.20 -12.36 46.82
CA GLY A 279 -5.15 -11.34 47.86
C GLY A 279 -5.15 -11.92 49.28
N LEU A 280 -5.89 -13.00 49.51
CA LEU A 280 -5.98 -13.68 50.80
C LEU A 280 -4.63 -14.26 51.26
N ALA A 281 -3.75 -14.66 50.34
CA ALA A 281 -2.43 -15.20 50.68
C ALA A 281 -1.57 -14.23 51.53
N ALA A 282 -1.85 -12.93 51.50
CA ALA A 282 -1.19 -11.93 52.35
C ALA A 282 -1.76 -11.84 53.79
N TYR A 283 -2.85 -12.56 54.09
CA TYR A 283 -3.63 -12.47 55.34
C TYR A 283 -3.70 -13.81 56.10
N THR A 284 -2.68 -14.67 55.98
CA THR A 284 -2.61 -15.99 56.64
C THR A 284 -2.70 -15.95 58.18
N SER A 285 -2.48 -14.79 58.80
CA SER A 285 -2.62 -14.59 60.24
C SER A 285 -4.04 -14.25 60.72
N ASP A 286 -5.01 -14.06 59.81
CA ASP A 286 -6.40 -13.78 60.17
C ASP A 286 -7.09 -15.04 60.74
N PRO A 287 -7.83 -14.95 61.87
CA PRO A 287 -8.51 -16.10 62.47
C PRO A 287 -9.50 -16.81 61.54
N ASN A 288 -10.07 -16.09 60.57
CA ASN A 288 -11.05 -16.60 59.60
C ASN A 288 -10.41 -16.92 58.23
N TYR A 289 -9.08 -16.82 58.09
CA TYR A 289 -8.35 -17.06 56.84
C TYR A 289 -8.71 -18.42 56.24
N ALA A 290 -8.50 -19.52 56.98
CA ALA A 290 -8.69 -20.87 56.47
C ALA A 290 -10.15 -21.14 56.06
N THR A 291 -11.09 -20.54 56.78
CA THR A 291 -12.53 -20.62 56.48
C THR A 291 -12.85 -19.93 55.15
N TRP A 292 -12.37 -18.69 54.95
CA TRP A 292 -12.62 -17.93 53.72
C TRP A 292 -11.84 -18.45 52.51
N GLU A 293 -10.59 -18.89 52.70
CA GLU A 293 -9.80 -19.56 51.68
C GLU A 293 -10.51 -20.82 51.17
N SER A 294 -11.00 -21.66 52.08
CA SER A 294 -11.75 -22.87 51.73
C SER A 294 -13.07 -22.53 51.03
N ALA A 295 -13.82 -21.55 51.53
CA ALA A 295 -15.10 -21.11 50.95
C ALA A 295 -14.95 -20.58 49.52
N ILE A 296 -14.02 -19.66 49.28
CA ILE A 296 -13.81 -19.05 47.96
C ILE A 296 -13.20 -20.07 46.98
N THR A 297 -12.31 -20.95 47.47
CA THR A 297 -11.80 -22.08 46.66
C THR A 297 -12.92 -23.03 46.27
N TRP A 298 -13.86 -23.32 47.18
CA TRP A 298 -15.04 -24.14 46.89
C TRP A 298 -15.92 -23.50 45.81
N VAL A 299 -16.28 -22.21 45.94
CA VAL A 299 -17.11 -21.50 44.95
C VAL A 299 -16.44 -21.54 43.57
N ARG A 300 -15.15 -21.21 43.52
CA ARG A 300 -14.39 -21.20 42.28
C ARG A 300 -14.34 -22.58 41.62
N ARG A 301 -14.04 -23.63 42.39
CA ARG A 301 -13.97 -25.01 41.89
C ARG A 301 -15.34 -25.51 41.41
N MET A 302 -16.40 -25.17 42.14
CA MET A 302 -17.78 -25.50 41.81
C MET A 302 -18.17 -24.96 40.43
N LEU A 303 -17.92 -23.67 40.19
CA LEU A 303 -18.26 -23.02 38.92
C LEU A 303 -17.37 -23.49 37.76
N LEU A 304 -16.07 -23.71 38.00
CA LEU A 304 -15.16 -24.26 36.98
C LEU A 304 -15.52 -25.68 36.53
N LEU A 305 -16.16 -26.48 37.39
CA LEU A 305 -16.61 -27.84 37.07
C LEU A 305 -18.06 -27.90 36.55
N GLY A 306 -18.65 -26.74 36.18
CA GLY A 306 -19.97 -26.66 35.56
C GLY A 306 -21.14 -26.65 36.56
N GLY A 307 -20.90 -26.18 37.79
CA GLY A 307 -21.94 -25.89 38.77
C GLY A 307 -22.73 -24.61 38.48
N ASP A 308 -23.89 -24.47 39.10
CA ASP A 308 -24.79 -23.31 38.98
C ASP A 308 -24.34 -22.13 39.87
N ASN A 309 -24.35 -20.91 39.34
CA ASN A 309 -24.04 -19.69 40.09
C ASN A 309 -25.13 -19.26 41.09
N ARG A 310 -26.28 -19.97 41.10
CA ARG A 310 -27.41 -19.78 42.02
C ARG A 310 -28.09 -18.41 41.97
N GLY A 311 -27.78 -17.59 40.97
CA GLY A 311 -28.47 -16.33 40.66
C GLY A 311 -28.34 -15.18 41.66
N SER A 312 -27.69 -15.34 42.82
CA SER A 312 -27.43 -14.25 43.76
C SER A 312 -26.26 -14.55 44.73
N TYR A 313 -25.67 -13.50 45.31
CA TYR A 313 -24.64 -13.63 46.35
C TYR A 313 -25.13 -14.43 47.57
N HIS A 314 -26.38 -14.20 48.01
CA HIS A 314 -26.96 -14.85 49.18
C HIS A 314 -27.05 -16.37 48.99
N GLU A 315 -27.61 -16.80 47.86
CA GLU A 315 -27.75 -18.22 47.54
C GLU A 315 -26.40 -18.91 47.30
N LEU A 316 -25.46 -18.21 46.67
CA LEU A 316 -24.14 -18.75 46.31
C LEU A 316 -23.16 -18.84 47.48
N VAL A 317 -23.12 -17.84 48.36
CA VAL A 317 -22.10 -17.74 49.42
C VAL A 317 -22.72 -17.99 50.79
N THR A 318 -23.81 -17.31 51.15
CA THR A 318 -24.42 -17.43 52.49
C THR A 318 -25.09 -18.79 52.68
N HIS A 319 -26.01 -19.16 51.80
CA HIS A 319 -26.77 -20.40 51.95
C HIS A 319 -25.95 -21.65 51.59
N ALA A 320 -25.17 -21.60 50.50
CA ALA A 320 -24.44 -22.79 50.02
C ALA A 320 -23.27 -23.23 50.91
N ILE A 321 -22.60 -22.29 51.58
CA ILE A 321 -21.35 -22.55 52.32
C ILE A 321 -21.57 -22.52 53.82
N PHE A 322 -22.40 -21.58 54.31
CA PHE A 322 -22.58 -21.33 55.74
C PHE A 322 -23.93 -21.82 56.30
N GLY A 323 -24.81 -22.42 55.48
CA GLY A 323 -25.99 -23.15 55.98
C GLY A 323 -26.95 -22.30 56.81
N ASP A 324 -27.41 -21.17 56.25
CA ASP A 324 -28.24 -20.13 56.87
C ASP A 324 -27.57 -19.28 57.98
N ASP A 325 -26.34 -19.61 58.41
CA ASP A 325 -25.58 -18.77 59.34
C ASP A 325 -24.96 -17.54 58.64
N GLN A 326 -24.80 -16.43 59.38
CA GLN A 326 -24.12 -15.24 58.87
C GLN A 326 -22.62 -15.52 58.64
N PRO A 327 -22.05 -15.18 57.46
CA PRO A 327 -20.63 -15.38 57.20
C PRO A 327 -19.76 -14.61 58.21
N PRO A 328 -18.64 -15.18 58.69
CA PRO A 328 -17.73 -14.47 59.59
C PRO A 328 -17.06 -13.28 58.88
N PRO A 329 -16.71 -12.19 59.59
CA PRO A 329 -16.05 -11.04 58.97
C PRO A 329 -14.72 -11.47 58.31
N GLY A 330 -14.53 -11.08 57.05
CA GLY A 330 -13.35 -11.41 56.26
C GLY A 330 -12.40 -10.22 56.06
N PRO A 331 -11.12 -10.47 55.73
CA PRO A 331 -10.15 -9.42 55.40
C PRO A 331 -10.53 -8.68 54.10
N PRO A 332 -9.90 -7.53 53.78
CA PRO A 332 -10.28 -6.69 52.64
C PRO A 332 -10.50 -7.41 51.28
N PRO A 333 -9.72 -8.44 50.89
CA PRO A 333 -9.98 -9.21 49.67
C PRO A 333 -11.36 -9.88 49.61
N VAL A 334 -11.91 -10.29 50.76
CA VAL A 334 -13.25 -10.89 50.86
C VAL A 334 -14.34 -9.85 50.61
N ALA A 335 -14.18 -8.63 51.13
CA ALA A 335 -15.13 -7.55 50.85
C ALA A 335 -15.15 -7.17 49.36
N THR A 336 -13.98 -7.14 48.72
CA THR A 336 -13.85 -6.92 47.27
C THR A 336 -14.51 -8.04 46.47
N PHE A 337 -14.34 -9.30 46.88
CA PHE A 337 -15.03 -10.44 46.30
C PHE A 337 -16.56 -10.31 46.40
N THR A 338 -17.08 -10.03 47.59
CA THR A 338 -18.51 -9.84 47.82
C THR A 338 -19.10 -8.75 46.92
N GLN A 339 -18.40 -7.64 46.75
CA GLN A 339 -18.87 -6.56 45.88
C GLN A 339 -18.87 -6.97 44.40
N ALA A 340 -17.78 -7.59 43.93
CA ALA A 340 -17.68 -8.05 42.55
C ALA A 340 -18.76 -9.11 42.19
N VAL A 341 -19.11 -10.00 43.12
CA VAL A 341 -20.20 -10.97 42.92
C VAL A 341 -21.55 -10.27 42.82
N ASN A 342 -21.81 -9.21 43.59
CA ASN A 342 -23.06 -8.45 43.48
C ASN A 342 -23.14 -7.68 42.15
N ASP A 343 -22.02 -7.10 41.69
CA ASP A 343 -21.96 -6.35 40.43
C ASP A 343 -22.11 -7.27 39.19
N ALA A 344 -21.63 -8.51 39.29
CA ALA A 344 -21.70 -9.53 38.23
C ALA A 344 -23.13 -9.84 37.78
N PHE A 345 -24.14 -9.66 38.64
CA PHE A 345 -25.54 -9.90 38.32
C PHE A 345 -26.27 -8.68 37.67
N GLY A 346 -25.56 -7.61 37.27
CA GLY A 346 -26.11 -6.41 36.58
C GLY A 346 -26.02 -6.41 35.04
N THR A 347 -26.96 -5.79 34.33
CA THR A 347 -27.15 -5.92 32.85
C THR A 347 -26.40 -4.87 31.99
N HIS A 348 -25.80 -5.28 30.86
CA HIS A 348 -25.19 -4.40 29.83
C HIS A 348 -25.60 -4.82 28.40
N SER A 349 -25.80 -3.85 27.49
CA SER A 349 -26.29 -4.04 26.10
C SER A 349 -25.22 -3.72 25.03
N PRO A 350 -25.19 -4.42 23.87
CA PRO A 350 -24.18 -4.22 22.82
C PRO A 350 -24.60 -3.21 21.72
N PRO A 351 -23.64 -2.65 20.95
CA PRO A 351 -23.88 -1.61 19.95
C PRO A 351 -24.12 -2.15 18.51
N PRO A 352 -24.77 -1.37 17.61
CA PRO A 352 -25.12 -1.79 16.24
C PRO A 352 -24.15 -1.26 15.14
N SER A 353 -24.25 -1.82 13.93
CA SER A 353 -23.39 -1.55 12.75
C SER A 353 -24.13 -0.93 11.54
N PRO A 354 -23.45 -0.26 10.57
CA PRO A 354 -24.08 0.57 9.53
C PRO A 354 -24.08 -0.01 8.08
N THR A 355 -24.72 0.72 7.14
CA THR A 355 -25.30 0.27 5.84
C THR A 355 -24.65 0.85 4.55
N TYR A 356 -25.05 0.33 3.37
CA TYR A 356 -24.28 0.11 2.11
C TYR A 356 -24.22 1.20 0.98
N GLY A 357 -24.77 2.42 1.09
CA GLY A 357 -24.85 3.39 -0.03
C GLY A 357 -23.54 4.15 -0.40
N THR A 358 -22.47 3.94 0.36
CA THR A 358 -21.21 4.70 0.36
C THR A 358 -20.10 4.06 -0.49
N LEU A 359 -20.34 2.90 -1.12
CA LEU A 359 -19.27 1.96 -1.46
C LEU A 359 -18.35 2.35 -2.63
N ILE A 360 -18.85 2.96 -3.72
CA ILE A 360 -17.97 3.29 -4.86
C ILE A 360 -17.05 4.47 -4.59
N ASN A 361 -17.54 5.49 -3.89
CA ASN A 361 -16.72 6.61 -3.45
C ASN A 361 -15.72 6.13 -2.38
N VAL A 362 -16.14 5.27 -1.45
CA VAL A 362 -15.22 4.62 -0.50
C VAL A 362 -14.16 3.79 -1.22
N LEU A 363 -14.52 3.02 -2.26
CA LEU A 363 -13.58 2.27 -3.10
C LEU A 363 -12.56 3.20 -3.76
N TYR A 364 -13.03 4.25 -4.44
CA TYR A 364 -12.17 5.19 -5.13
C TYR A 364 -11.21 5.90 -4.17
N GLN A 365 -11.72 6.41 -3.05
CA GLN A 365 -10.89 7.07 -2.04
C GLN A 365 -9.88 6.10 -1.42
N ALA A 366 -10.24 4.84 -1.22
CA ALA A 366 -9.31 3.82 -0.76
C ALA A 366 -8.19 3.58 -1.80
N LEU A 367 -8.53 3.42 -3.08
CA LEU A 367 -7.55 3.20 -4.15
C LEU A 367 -6.62 4.39 -4.38
N LYS A 368 -7.11 5.62 -4.20
CA LYS A 368 -6.33 6.86 -4.38
C LYS A 368 -5.43 7.22 -3.19
N LEU A 369 -5.57 6.54 -2.06
CA LEU A 369 -4.76 6.80 -0.86
C LEU A 369 -3.25 6.68 -1.20
N PRO A 370 -2.44 7.75 -1.06
CA PRO A 370 -1.01 7.67 -1.38
C PRO A 370 -0.21 6.98 -0.25
N PRO A 371 0.92 6.35 -0.57
CA PRO A 371 1.83 5.80 0.43
C PRO A 371 2.46 6.91 1.29
N GLN A 372 2.96 6.57 2.48
CA GLN A 372 3.63 7.54 3.36
C GLN A 372 5.02 7.90 2.81
N VAL A 373 5.31 9.20 2.71
CA VAL A 373 6.65 9.70 2.33
C VAL A 373 7.68 9.34 3.41
N GLN A 374 8.76 8.68 2.98
CA GLN A 374 9.84 8.20 3.83
C GLN A 374 10.99 9.22 3.93
N PRO A 375 11.91 9.08 4.90
CA PRO A 375 13.13 9.89 4.92
C PRO A 375 13.93 9.68 3.63
N VAL A 376 14.51 10.77 3.08
CA VAL A 376 15.27 10.73 1.81
C VAL A 376 16.41 9.70 1.84
N ASN A 377 17.08 9.56 2.99
CA ASN A 377 18.14 8.58 3.20
C ASN A 377 18.35 8.32 4.70
N SER A 378 19.19 7.33 5.01
CA SER A 378 19.50 6.89 6.37
C SER A 378 20.18 7.95 7.27
N LEU A 379 20.70 9.04 6.69
CA LEU A 379 21.29 10.17 7.43
C LEU A 379 20.21 11.15 7.93
N ARG A 380 19.04 11.18 7.26
CA ARG A 380 17.87 11.98 7.66
C ARG A 380 16.91 11.20 8.57
N LEU A 381 17.22 9.95 8.88
CA LEU A 381 16.46 9.13 9.81
C LEU A 381 16.65 9.67 11.25
N PRO A 382 15.57 10.04 11.98
CA PRO A 382 15.68 10.45 13.37
C PRO A 382 16.19 9.28 14.22
N ARG A 383 17.31 9.48 14.94
CA ARG A 383 17.91 8.47 15.82
C ARG A 383 17.79 8.90 17.28
N SER A 384 17.46 7.93 18.14
CA SER A 384 17.45 8.11 19.59
C SER A 384 18.28 7.01 20.24
N ALA A 385 19.28 7.37 21.04
CA ALA A 385 20.09 6.41 21.78
C ALA A 385 19.24 5.59 22.77
N ALA A 386 18.20 6.18 23.35
CA ALA A 386 17.28 5.49 24.25
C ALA A 386 16.49 4.38 23.54
N ILE A 387 16.15 4.57 22.25
CA ILE A 387 15.46 3.57 21.43
C ILE A 387 16.47 2.55 20.88
N ALA A 388 17.60 3.03 20.34
CA ALA A 388 18.62 2.19 19.71
C ALA A 388 19.39 1.28 20.67
N LEU A 389 19.38 1.56 21.98
CA LEU A 389 19.96 0.71 23.03
C LEU A 389 18.92 0.22 24.03
N ALA A 390 17.63 0.31 23.68
CA ALA A 390 16.53 -0.18 24.51
C ALA A 390 16.71 -1.68 24.81
N PRO A 391 16.12 -2.21 25.90
CA PRO A 391 16.29 -3.61 26.27
C PRO A 391 15.93 -4.61 25.17
N ALA A 392 14.87 -4.31 24.40
CA ALA A 392 14.42 -5.10 23.26
C ALA A 392 15.20 -4.80 21.96
N SER A 393 16.11 -3.83 21.93
CA SER A 393 16.79 -3.49 20.68
C SER A 393 17.77 -4.58 20.22
N ASP A 394 17.75 -4.87 18.92
CA ASP A 394 18.68 -5.79 18.27
C ASP A 394 20.16 -5.36 18.36
N ALA A 395 20.43 -4.09 18.69
CA ALA A 395 21.80 -3.61 18.88
C ALA A 395 22.55 -4.37 20.00
N ARG A 396 21.86 -4.83 21.04
CA ARG A 396 22.47 -5.52 22.19
C ARG A 396 23.00 -6.91 21.83
N PRO A 397 22.20 -7.83 21.22
CA PRO A 397 22.73 -9.11 20.75
C PRO A 397 23.80 -8.93 19.68
N GLN A 398 23.67 -7.96 18.75
CA GLN A 398 24.74 -7.69 17.77
C GLN A 398 26.05 -7.23 18.43
N LEU A 399 25.99 -6.39 19.49
CA LEU A 399 27.18 -6.03 20.26
C LEU A 399 27.79 -7.24 20.96
N LEU A 400 26.96 -8.13 21.52
CA LEU A 400 27.43 -9.38 22.16
C LEU A 400 28.17 -10.28 21.16
N LEU A 401 27.66 -10.41 19.93
CA LEU A 401 28.28 -11.20 18.87
C LEU A 401 29.64 -10.65 18.42
N ASN A 402 29.89 -9.34 18.59
CA ASN A 402 31.22 -8.76 18.36
C ASN A 402 32.24 -9.17 19.44
N PHE A 403 31.79 -9.44 20.67
CA PHE A 403 32.67 -9.95 21.74
C PHE A 403 32.95 -11.45 21.58
N GLU A 404 32.00 -12.23 21.07
CA GLU A 404 32.13 -13.68 20.91
C GLU A 404 31.75 -14.12 19.49
N ALA A 405 32.70 -13.93 18.57
CA ALA A 405 32.51 -14.21 17.15
C ALA A 405 32.16 -15.68 16.83
N ARG A 406 32.45 -16.64 17.74
CA ARG A 406 32.09 -18.05 17.57
C ARG A 406 30.58 -18.29 17.57
N LEU A 407 29.79 -17.35 18.09
CA LEU A 407 28.33 -17.44 18.17
C LEU A 407 27.63 -16.85 16.93
N VAL A 408 28.37 -16.20 16.02
CA VAL A 408 27.83 -15.65 14.76
C VAL A 408 27.23 -16.79 13.93
N GLY A 409 25.97 -16.63 13.50
CA GLY A 409 25.23 -17.62 12.72
C GLY A 409 24.48 -18.69 13.54
N SER A 410 24.83 -18.91 14.82
CA SER A 410 24.11 -19.88 15.67
C SER A 410 23.32 -19.24 16.81
N PHE A 411 23.66 -18.03 17.23
CA PHE A 411 23.06 -17.38 18.40
C PHE A 411 21.56 -17.12 18.23
N TYR A 412 21.14 -16.46 17.15
CA TYR A 412 19.72 -16.14 16.95
C TYR A 412 18.87 -17.41 16.79
N ALA A 413 19.37 -18.42 16.09
CA ALA A 413 18.71 -19.72 15.99
C ALA A 413 18.54 -20.40 17.36
N GLY A 414 19.59 -20.37 18.20
CA GLY A 414 19.53 -20.90 19.56
C GLY A 414 18.62 -20.08 20.49
N TRP A 415 18.68 -18.74 20.39
CA TRP A 415 17.93 -17.82 21.22
C TRP A 415 16.43 -17.82 20.91
N ALA A 416 16.07 -17.94 19.64
CA ALA A 416 14.67 -18.14 19.20
C ALA A 416 14.05 -19.41 19.80
N GLY A 417 14.84 -20.43 20.13
CA GLY A 417 14.35 -21.64 20.80
C GLY A 417 14.14 -21.50 22.32
N VAL A 418 14.49 -20.38 22.94
CA VAL A 418 14.41 -20.19 24.40
C VAL A 418 13.06 -19.58 24.80
N PRO A 419 12.19 -20.30 25.54
CA PRO A 419 10.96 -19.73 26.06
C PRO A 419 11.25 -18.70 27.16
N GLN A 420 10.61 -17.52 27.10
CA GLN A 420 10.89 -16.37 27.98
C GLN A 420 9.99 -16.28 29.22
N SER A 421 8.93 -17.09 29.28
CA SER A 421 7.93 -17.06 30.37
C SER A 421 7.89 -18.40 31.09
N ALA A 422 7.86 -18.38 32.42
CA ALA A 422 7.49 -19.56 33.19
C ALA A 422 6.08 -20.00 32.77
N PRO A 423 5.81 -21.30 32.61
CA PRO A 423 4.46 -21.76 32.31
C PRO A 423 3.51 -21.26 33.42
N SER A 424 2.37 -20.66 33.06
CA SER A 424 1.14 -20.69 33.90
C SER A 424 1.01 -22.11 34.47
N PRO A 425 0.53 -22.36 35.72
CA PRO A 425 0.51 -23.71 36.31
C PRO A 425 0.19 -24.73 35.22
N ALA A 426 1.23 -25.48 34.83
CA ALA A 426 1.34 -26.00 33.47
C ALA A 426 0.05 -26.73 33.14
N LEU A 427 -0.63 -26.33 32.07
CA LEU A 427 -1.73 -27.10 31.53
C LEU A 427 -1.20 -28.51 31.30
N SER A 428 -1.53 -29.43 32.22
CA SER A 428 -1.01 -30.79 32.26
C SER A 428 -1.64 -31.64 31.16
N GLY A 429 -2.82 -31.23 30.69
CA GLY A 429 -3.47 -31.79 29.51
C GLY A 429 -4.90 -31.31 29.36
N ILE A 430 -5.40 -31.46 28.14
CA ILE A 430 -6.81 -31.30 27.79
C ILE A 430 -7.31 -32.68 27.40
N TYR A 431 -8.42 -33.12 27.97
CA TYR A 431 -8.99 -34.44 27.70
C TYR A 431 -10.46 -34.33 27.33
N VAL A 432 -10.88 -35.00 26.24
CA VAL A 432 -12.30 -35.17 25.94
C VAL A 432 -12.84 -36.40 26.64
N LEU A 433 -13.99 -36.28 27.31
CA LEU A 433 -14.69 -37.39 27.98
C LEU A 433 -15.79 -37.91 27.05
N ARG A 434 -15.53 -39.04 26.39
CA ARG A 434 -16.39 -39.57 25.30
C ARG A 434 -17.66 -40.25 25.78
N THR A 435 -17.62 -40.87 26.95
CA THR A 435 -18.69 -41.76 27.40
C THR A 435 -19.32 -41.24 28.68
N PRO A 436 -20.59 -40.76 28.63
CA PRO A 436 -21.40 -40.62 29.84
C PRO A 436 -21.94 -42.01 30.25
N ALA A 437 -21.70 -42.41 31.49
CA ALA A 437 -22.17 -43.65 32.07
C ALA A 437 -22.93 -43.38 33.38
N CYS A 438 -23.86 -44.26 33.72
CA CYS A 438 -24.53 -44.26 35.01
C CYS A 438 -23.89 -45.31 35.93
N LEU A 439 -24.25 -45.29 37.21
CA LEU A 439 -23.85 -46.36 38.13
C LEU A 439 -24.75 -47.59 37.98
N PHE A 440 -24.20 -48.76 38.29
CA PHE A 440 -24.95 -50.01 38.32
C PHE A 440 -26.06 -49.94 39.38
N GLY A 441 -27.31 -50.09 38.94
CA GLY A 441 -28.49 -49.94 39.82
C GLY A 441 -29.21 -48.59 39.68
N TYR A 442 -28.76 -47.67 38.80
CA TYR A 442 -29.40 -46.35 38.64
C TYR A 442 -30.90 -46.43 38.27
N ASN A 443 -31.28 -47.51 37.60
CA ASN A 443 -32.65 -47.81 37.16
C ASN A 443 -33.29 -48.95 37.99
N ALA A 444 -32.72 -49.30 39.14
CA ALA A 444 -33.28 -50.32 40.02
C ALA A 444 -34.72 -49.95 40.41
N VAL A 445 -35.68 -50.87 40.39
CA VAL A 445 -37.06 -50.51 40.75
C VAL A 445 -37.13 -50.22 42.25
N VAL A 446 -37.79 -49.12 42.64
CA VAL A 446 -38.07 -48.86 44.07
C VAL A 446 -38.96 -49.99 44.58
N PRO A 447 -38.52 -50.79 45.58
CA PRO A 447 -39.28 -51.94 46.01
C PRO A 447 -40.67 -51.52 46.53
N THR A 448 -41.72 -52.18 46.05
CA THR A 448 -43.08 -52.01 46.58
C THR A 448 -43.30 -53.06 47.65
N GLY A 449 -43.58 -52.62 48.87
CA GLY A 449 -43.76 -53.48 50.04
C GLY A 449 -45.23 -53.60 50.44
N LEU A 450 -45.53 -54.59 51.27
CA LEU A 450 -46.80 -54.65 51.99
C LEU A 450 -46.66 -53.84 53.28
N GLN A 451 -47.36 -52.70 53.36
CA GLN A 451 -47.43 -51.87 54.55
C GLN A 451 -48.73 -52.15 55.32
N ALA A 452 -48.70 -51.97 56.64
CA ALA A 452 -49.92 -52.09 57.44
C ALA A 452 -50.98 -51.09 56.95
N ASN A 453 -52.18 -51.56 56.67
CA ASN A 453 -53.28 -50.72 56.21
C ASN A 453 -53.75 -49.81 57.36
N GLN A 454 -53.51 -48.51 57.21
CA GLN A 454 -53.88 -47.52 58.22
C GLN A 454 -55.34 -47.04 58.09
N ASN A 455 -56.05 -47.42 57.01
CA ASN A 455 -57.43 -47.01 56.78
C ASN A 455 -58.37 -47.72 57.78
N PRO A 456 -59.04 -47.00 58.71
CA PRO A 456 -59.86 -47.59 59.74
C PRO A 456 -61.03 -48.44 59.20
N ALA A 457 -61.50 -48.14 57.98
CA ALA A 457 -62.63 -48.81 57.35
C ALA A 457 -62.25 -50.15 56.68
N THR A 458 -61.00 -50.30 56.21
CA THR A 458 -60.58 -51.49 55.43
C THR A 458 -59.48 -52.31 56.12
N LYS A 459 -58.84 -51.80 57.18
CA LYS A 459 -57.74 -52.48 57.89
C LYS A 459 -58.11 -53.82 58.54
N LYS A 460 -59.39 -54.06 58.83
CA LYS A 460 -59.87 -55.30 59.46
C LYS A 460 -59.94 -56.45 58.45
N ASP A 461 -60.25 -56.14 57.19
CA ASP A 461 -60.43 -57.11 56.10
C ASP A 461 -59.20 -57.18 55.17
N LEU A 462 -58.44 -56.09 55.05
CA LEU A 462 -57.16 -55.99 54.33
C LEU A 462 -56.09 -55.40 55.26
N PRO A 463 -55.43 -56.21 56.10
CA PRO A 463 -54.48 -55.73 57.11
C PRO A 463 -53.20 -55.15 56.49
N TYR A 464 -52.90 -55.46 55.23
CA TYR A 464 -51.77 -54.91 54.48
C TYR A 464 -52.22 -54.37 53.12
N VAL A 465 -51.66 -53.23 52.73
CA VAL A 465 -51.85 -52.61 51.40
C VAL A 465 -50.49 -52.36 50.76
N PRO A 466 -50.40 -52.38 49.41
CA PRO A 466 -49.18 -51.96 48.72
C PRO A 466 -48.82 -50.53 49.12
N GLY A 467 -47.59 -50.34 49.60
CA GLY A 467 -47.04 -49.04 49.96
C GLY A 467 -45.54 -49.00 49.64
N PRO A 468 -44.92 -47.80 49.64
CA PRO A 468 -43.50 -47.66 49.36
C PRO A 468 -42.66 -48.43 50.39
N ALA A 469 -41.86 -49.42 49.98
CA ALA A 469 -40.87 -50.00 50.89
C ALA A 469 -39.68 -49.05 51.05
N PRO A 470 -38.82 -49.23 52.08
CA PRO A 470 -37.52 -48.57 52.12
C PRO A 470 -36.77 -48.86 50.81
N ASP A 471 -36.27 -47.81 50.16
CA ASP A 471 -35.50 -47.93 48.93
C ASP A 471 -34.19 -48.71 49.19
N TRP A 472 -33.53 -49.10 48.10
CA TRP A 472 -32.25 -49.80 48.17
C TRP A 472 -31.22 -48.99 48.96
N LYS A 473 -30.51 -49.65 49.88
CA LYS A 473 -29.43 -49.02 50.66
C LYS A 473 -28.09 -49.53 50.16
N PRO A 474 -27.26 -48.69 49.54
CA PRO A 474 -25.87 -49.05 49.31
C PRO A 474 -25.20 -49.41 50.65
N SER A 475 -24.35 -50.42 50.67
CA SER A 475 -23.68 -50.86 51.90
C SER A 475 -22.27 -51.32 51.63
N THR A 476 -21.44 -51.34 52.67
CA THR A 476 -20.02 -51.76 52.60
C THR A 476 -19.83 -53.21 52.16
N GLN A 477 -20.90 -54.02 52.11
CA GLN A 477 -20.86 -55.39 51.58
C GLN A 477 -20.81 -55.42 50.04
N HIS A 478 -21.30 -54.37 49.37
CA HIS A 478 -21.47 -54.36 47.92
C HIS A 478 -20.83 -53.14 47.24
N GLU A 479 -20.76 -52.00 47.93
CA GLU A 479 -20.10 -50.79 47.48
C GLU A 479 -18.80 -50.58 48.25
N LEU A 480 -17.69 -50.47 47.52
CA LEU A 480 -16.36 -50.25 48.08
C LEU A 480 -15.95 -48.79 47.87
N ALA A 481 -15.28 -48.20 48.87
CA ALA A 481 -14.69 -46.89 48.73
C ALA A 481 -13.71 -46.86 47.54
N ASP A 482 -13.74 -45.77 46.78
CA ASP A 482 -12.94 -45.52 45.58
C ASP A 482 -13.14 -46.52 44.43
N VAL A 483 -14.24 -47.28 44.44
CA VAL A 483 -14.61 -48.18 43.33
C VAL A 483 -15.96 -47.77 42.76
N LEU A 484 -15.99 -47.33 41.51
CA LEU A 484 -17.23 -47.06 40.77
C LEU A 484 -17.64 -48.30 40.00
N GLN A 485 -18.91 -48.66 40.09
CA GLN A 485 -19.49 -49.76 39.32
C GLN A 485 -20.43 -49.15 38.29
N LEU A 486 -20.06 -49.20 37.01
CA LEU A 486 -20.85 -48.59 35.93
C LEU A 486 -22.02 -49.49 35.49
N ASP A 487 -23.03 -48.91 34.88
CA ASP A 487 -24.26 -49.61 34.47
C ASP A 487 -24.05 -50.72 33.41
N ASN A 488 -22.98 -50.63 32.62
CA ASN A 488 -22.71 -51.55 31.52
C ASN A 488 -21.22 -51.93 31.39
N ALA A 489 -20.90 -52.82 30.46
CA ALA A 489 -19.54 -53.11 30.00
C ALA A 489 -19.06 -52.03 29.02
N TYR A 490 -17.99 -51.32 29.39
CA TYR A 490 -17.37 -50.26 28.61
C TYR A 490 -15.91 -50.62 28.34
N ASP A 491 -15.66 -51.25 27.19
CA ASP A 491 -14.33 -51.77 26.85
C ASP A 491 -13.32 -50.68 26.48
N SER A 492 -13.79 -49.48 26.12
CA SER A 492 -12.94 -48.34 25.72
C SER A 492 -12.43 -47.50 26.89
N ILE A 493 -12.81 -47.82 28.14
CA ILE A 493 -12.27 -47.12 29.32
C ILE A 493 -10.99 -47.84 29.75
N GLU A 494 -9.88 -47.13 29.74
CA GLU A 494 -8.56 -47.69 30.04
C GLU A 494 -8.06 -47.28 31.44
N ALA A 495 -7.08 -48.02 31.97
CA ALA A 495 -6.32 -47.59 33.14
C ALA A 495 -5.54 -46.30 32.81
N ASP A 496 -5.25 -45.50 33.84
CA ASP A 496 -4.66 -44.15 33.75
C ASP A 496 -5.51 -43.09 33.03
N SER A 497 -6.72 -43.43 32.56
CA SER A 497 -7.70 -42.47 32.08
C SER A 497 -8.30 -41.62 33.22
N TYR A 498 -8.83 -40.44 32.87
CA TYR A 498 -9.51 -39.54 33.78
C TYR A 498 -11.02 -39.72 33.71
N VAL A 499 -11.68 -39.62 34.86
CA VAL A 499 -13.14 -39.64 34.98
C VAL A 499 -13.63 -38.44 35.78
N VAL A 500 -14.82 -37.95 35.43
CA VAL A 500 -15.53 -36.91 36.18
C VAL A 500 -16.83 -37.48 36.71
N ILE A 501 -16.97 -37.51 38.03
CA ILE A 501 -18.11 -38.07 38.75
C ILE A 501 -18.98 -36.92 39.22
N ARG A 502 -20.22 -36.86 38.73
CA ARG A 502 -21.20 -35.85 39.11
C ARG A 502 -22.31 -36.50 39.91
N LYS A 503 -22.37 -36.22 41.20
CA LYS A 503 -23.44 -36.64 42.11
C LYS A 503 -24.75 -35.83 41.86
N PRO A 504 -25.91 -36.31 42.32
CA PRO A 504 -27.19 -35.60 42.18
C PRO A 504 -27.21 -34.23 42.87
N SER A 505 -28.04 -33.32 42.34
CA SER A 505 -28.11 -31.90 42.69
C SER A 505 -28.78 -31.56 44.02
N ASP A 506 -29.46 -32.52 44.66
CA ASP A 506 -30.27 -32.27 45.86
C ASP A 506 -29.41 -32.10 47.13
N ASP A 507 -28.11 -32.40 47.04
CA ASP A 507 -27.11 -31.97 48.03
C ASP A 507 -26.38 -30.72 47.49
N PRO A 508 -26.80 -29.50 47.91
CA PRO A 508 -26.20 -28.25 47.44
C PRO A 508 -24.69 -28.13 47.71
N GLY A 509 -24.07 -29.01 48.51
CA GLY A 509 -22.62 -29.00 48.77
C GLY A 509 -21.77 -29.89 47.84
N SER A 510 -22.38 -30.76 47.05
CA SER A 510 -21.67 -31.86 46.38
C SER A 510 -20.97 -31.43 45.06
N LEU A 511 -19.66 -31.19 45.14
CA LEU A 511 -18.83 -30.90 43.96
C LEU A 511 -18.66 -32.12 43.04
N PRO A 512 -18.58 -31.93 41.71
CA PRO A 512 -18.07 -32.97 40.81
C PRO A 512 -16.65 -33.38 41.23
N VAL A 513 -16.38 -34.68 41.21
CA VAL A 513 -15.07 -35.25 41.57
C VAL A 513 -14.33 -35.65 40.30
N VAL A 514 -13.12 -35.13 40.11
CA VAL A 514 -12.20 -35.54 39.05
C VAL A 514 -11.22 -36.57 39.62
N ALA A 515 -11.11 -37.74 39.01
CA ALA A 515 -10.24 -38.82 39.48
C ALA A 515 -9.52 -39.51 38.32
N ARG A 516 -8.32 -40.05 38.58
CA ARG A 516 -7.63 -40.95 37.65
C ARG A 516 -8.01 -42.40 37.96
N VAL A 517 -8.23 -43.20 36.93
CA VAL A 517 -8.56 -44.62 37.06
C VAL A 517 -7.28 -45.42 37.22
N ARG A 518 -7.11 -46.11 38.36
CA ARG A 518 -5.98 -46.99 38.63
C ARG A 518 -6.12 -48.35 37.94
N ASN A 519 -7.34 -48.87 37.88
CA ASN A 519 -7.62 -50.18 37.30
C ASN A 519 -9.06 -50.25 36.76
N VAL A 520 -9.24 -50.96 35.64
CA VAL A 520 -10.54 -51.19 35.01
C VAL A 520 -10.79 -52.69 34.93
N LYS A 521 -11.98 -53.14 35.35
CA LYS A 521 -12.37 -54.55 35.26
C LYS A 521 -13.82 -54.71 34.87
N VAL A 522 -14.08 -55.35 33.73
CA VAL A 522 -15.44 -55.76 33.34
C VAL A 522 -15.78 -57.10 34.01
N HIS A 523 -16.91 -57.18 34.71
CA HIS A 523 -17.36 -58.41 35.36
C HIS A 523 -18.90 -58.46 35.46
N PRO A 524 -19.53 -59.65 35.63
CA PRO A 524 -20.94 -59.71 35.99
C PRO A 524 -21.17 -59.21 37.42
N ARG A 525 -22.26 -58.49 37.65
CA ARG A 525 -22.70 -58.02 38.98
C ARG A 525 -24.19 -58.29 39.13
N THR A 526 -24.57 -58.74 40.32
CA THR A 526 -25.96 -58.98 40.73
C THR A 526 -26.19 -58.24 42.02
N ASP A 527 -26.93 -57.14 41.95
CA ASP A 527 -27.26 -56.29 43.09
C ASP A 527 -28.50 -55.44 42.78
N TYR A 528 -29.13 -54.85 43.79
CA TYR A 528 -30.31 -53.98 43.66
C TYR A 528 -31.48 -54.62 42.90
N GLY A 529 -31.63 -55.94 43.01
CA GLY A 529 -32.64 -56.72 42.29
C GLY A 529 -32.38 -56.86 40.79
N MET A 530 -31.17 -56.53 40.34
CA MET A 530 -30.75 -56.54 38.94
C MET A 530 -29.54 -57.46 38.71
N SER A 531 -29.33 -57.90 37.48
CA SER A 531 -28.13 -58.66 37.07
C SER A 531 -27.69 -58.22 35.68
N GLY A 532 -26.39 -57.96 35.52
CA GLY A 532 -25.83 -57.51 34.25
C GLY A 532 -24.30 -57.52 34.25
N LYS A 533 -23.69 -57.21 33.11
CA LYS A 533 -22.25 -56.92 33.04
C LYS A 533 -22.04 -55.46 33.43
N THR A 534 -21.03 -55.22 34.26
CA THR A 534 -20.64 -53.88 34.74
C THR A 534 -19.15 -53.67 34.50
N THR A 535 -18.75 -52.40 34.47
CA THR A 535 -17.35 -51.98 34.47
C THR A 535 -17.00 -51.41 35.83
N ALA A 536 -16.11 -52.09 36.56
CA ALA A 536 -15.57 -51.60 37.82
C ALA A 536 -14.35 -50.71 37.55
N LEU A 537 -14.39 -49.47 38.01
CA LEU A 537 -13.28 -48.51 37.97
C LEU A 537 -12.74 -48.32 39.38
N ALA A 538 -11.52 -48.78 39.65
CA ALA A 538 -10.82 -48.44 40.88
C ALA A 538 -10.10 -47.10 40.70
N LEU A 539 -10.40 -46.13 41.55
CA LEU A 539 -9.86 -44.77 41.49
C LEU A 539 -8.50 -44.67 42.21
N ALA A 540 -7.61 -43.83 41.67
CA ALA A 540 -6.36 -43.48 42.32
C ALA A 540 -6.63 -42.43 43.41
N ASN A 541 -6.62 -42.88 44.66
CA ASN A 541 -6.69 -42.00 45.82
C ASN A 541 -5.28 -41.66 46.32
N ASP A 542 -4.89 -40.41 46.15
CA ASP A 542 -3.57 -39.89 46.52
C ASP A 542 -3.63 -39.00 47.78
N THR A 543 -4.83 -38.73 48.33
CA THR A 543 -5.06 -37.78 49.44
C THR A 543 -5.38 -38.45 50.78
N GLY A 544 -5.65 -39.76 50.79
CA GLY A 544 -5.95 -40.54 52.00
C GLY A 544 -7.41 -40.46 52.49
N THR A 545 -8.23 -39.61 51.87
CA THR A 545 -9.69 -39.54 52.02
C THR A 545 -10.36 -40.14 50.79
N ALA A 546 -11.39 -40.98 50.96
CA ALA A 546 -12.08 -41.59 49.83
C ALA A 546 -12.64 -40.52 48.89
N LEU A 547 -12.27 -40.58 47.61
CA LEU A 547 -12.77 -39.74 46.52
C LEU A 547 -14.22 -40.10 46.18
N TRP A 548 -14.58 -41.36 46.37
CA TRP A 548 -15.92 -41.88 46.15
C TRP A 548 -16.33 -42.87 47.25
N ASP A 549 -17.43 -42.61 47.94
CA ASP A 549 -18.06 -43.57 48.84
C ASP A 549 -19.56 -43.27 48.93
N ILE A 550 -20.39 -44.29 48.70
CA ILE A 550 -21.84 -44.26 48.91
C ILE A 550 -22.29 -45.34 49.89
N SER A 551 -21.36 -46.13 50.45
CA SER A 551 -21.67 -47.29 51.29
C SER A 551 -22.38 -46.97 52.61
N HIS A 552 -22.50 -45.68 52.92
CA HIS A 552 -23.17 -45.13 54.10
C HIS A 552 -24.50 -44.42 53.78
N ASP A 553 -24.91 -44.38 52.50
CA ASP A 553 -26.11 -43.68 52.06
C ASP A 553 -27.38 -44.40 52.57
N THR A 554 -28.37 -43.62 53.00
CA THR A 554 -29.59 -44.16 53.62
C THR A 554 -30.63 -44.64 52.60
N ASP A 555 -30.45 -44.29 51.33
CA ASP A 555 -31.27 -44.67 50.17
C ASP A 555 -30.41 -44.69 48.89
N SER A 556 -31.01 -44.94 47.72
CA SER A 556 -30.27 -45.03 46.45
C SER A 556 -30.29 -43.74 45.63
N SER A 557 -30.67 -42.59 46.22
CA SER A 557 -30.77 -41.31 45.50
C SER A 557 -29.44 -40.90 44.88
N THR A 558 -28.34 -40.95 45.64
CA THR A 558 -26.98 -40.68 45.15
C THR A 558 -26.61 -41.61 44.00
N LEU A 559 -26.89 -42.90 44.15
CA LEU A 559 -26.59 -43.91 43.14
C LEU A 559 -27.34 -43.63 41.82
N ARG A 560 -28.65 -43.35 41.90
CA ARG A 560 -29.50 -43.07 40.74
C ARG A 560 -29.18 -41.76 40.05
N GLY A 561 -28.80 -40.74 40.83
CA GLY A 561 -28.51 -39.42 40.31
C GLY A 561 -27.07 -39.18 39.90
N THR A 562 -26.17 -40.15 40.15
CA THR A 562 -24.76 -40.00 39.79
C THR A 562 -24.52 -40.32 38.32
N GLN A 563 -23.83 -39.40 37.63
CA GLN A 563 -23.31 -39.59 36.29
C GLN A 563 -21.78 -39.61 36.31
N VAL A 564 -21.19 -40.54 35.56
CA VAL A 564 -19.74 -40.66 35.39
C VAL A 564 -19.41 -40.36 33.94
N TYR A 565 -18.58 -39.35 33.71
CA TYR A 565 -18.02 -39.04 32.40
C TYR A 565 -16.64 -39.66 32.30
N ALA A 566 -16.47 -40.64 31.40
CA ALA A 566 -15.28 -41.47 31.28
C ALA A 566 -14.78 -41.53 29.83
N GLN A 567 -13.81 -42.42 29.58
CA GLN A 567 -13.10 -42.56 28.31
C GLN A 567 -12.43 -41.23 27.93
N SER A 568 -11.46 -40.81 28.75
CA SER A 568 -10.66 -39.61 28.49
C SER A 568 -9.68 -39.83 27.35
N GLU A 569 -9.71 -38.97 26.34
CA GLU A 569 -8.76 -38.97 25.22
C GLU A 569 -8.02 -37.62 25.19
N ALA A 570 -6.69 -37.65 25.09
CA ALA A 570 -5.86 -36.45 25.14
C ALA A 570 -5.97 -35.62 23.86
N LEU A 571 -6.15 -34.31 24.00
CA LEU A 571 -6.16 -33.33 22.92
C LEU A 571 -4.90 -32.46 23.02
N ASN A 572 -4.21 -32.31 21.89
CA ASN A 572 -3.03 -31.45 21.79
C ASN A 572 -3.44 -30.03 21.35
N PRO A 573 -3.18 -28.99 22.16
CA PRO A 573 -3.45 -27.61 21.77
C PRO A 573 -2.52 -27.20 20.61
N ALA A 574 -3.06 -26.42 19.67
CA ALA A 574 -2.30 -25.83 18.56
C ALA A 574 -2.01 -24.33 18.82
N ASP A 575 -1.26 -23.65 17.97
CA ASP A 575 -1.20 -22.18 18.02
C ASP A 575 -2.50 -21.54 17.50
N VAL A 576 -2.84 -20.37 18.04
CA VAL A 576 -3.93 -19.52 17.52
C VAL A 576 -3.46 -18.83 16.23
N PRO A 577 -4.19 -18.95 15.11
CA PRO A 577 -3.95 -18.13 13.93
C PRO A 577 -4.19 -16.64 14.23
N ILE A 578 -3.24 -15.78 13.88
CA ILE A 578 -3.37 -14.33 13.97
C ILE A 578 -4.04 -13.85 12.69
N ASN A 579 -5.24 -13.28 12.81
CA ASN A 579 -6.01 -12.76 11.66
C ASN A 579 -6.09 -11.24 11.64
N ASP A 580 -5.44 -10.57 12.61
CA ASP A 580 -5.42 -9.11 12.70
C ASP A 580 -4.77 -8.52 11.45
N LEU A 581 -5.35 -7.44 10.93
CA LEU A 581 -4.81 -6.74 9.78
C LEU A 581 -3.41 -6.17 10.09
N VAL A 582 -2.59 -6.01 9.06
CA VAL A 582 -1.24 -5.41 9.14
C VAL A 582 -1.28 -3.98 8.62
N GLY A 583 -0.52 -3.06 9.22
CA GLY A 583 -0.39 -1.68 8.74
C GLY A 583 -1.21 -0.69 9.56
N ASN A 584 -1.87 0.26 8.91
CA ASN A 584 -2.54 1.39 9.58
C ASN A 584 -3.87 1.01 10.25
N VAL A 585 -3.79 0.17 11.28
CA VAL A 585 -4.93 -0.37 12.04
C VAL A 585 -5.09 0.36 13.38
N VAL A 586 -6.33 0.53 13.83
CA VAL A 586 -6.65 1.02 15.18
C VAL A 586 -6.51 -0.18 16.14
N PRO A 587 -5.74 -0.10 17.24
CA PRO A 587 -5.24 -1.28 17.92
C PRO A 587 -6.35 -2.08 18.61
N ALA A 588 -6.32 -3.40 18.43
CA ALA A 588 -6.96 -4.39 19.29
C ALA A 588 -5.86 -5.28 19.90
N ASN A 589 -5.40 -4.93 21.11
CA ASN A 589 -4.68 -5.72 22.14
C ASN A 589 -3.60 -6.79 21.73
N VAL A 590 -2.35 -6.62 22.24
CA VAL A 590 -1.05 -7.40 22.17
C VAL A 590 -0.20 -7.37 20.88
N PRO A 591 1.16 -7.48 21.01
CA PRO A 591 2.08 -6.36 20.80
C PRO A 591 1.80 -5.83 19.39
N THR A 592 0.76 -5.00 19.29
CA THR A 592 -0.06 -4.96 18.08
C THR A 592 0.75 -4.33 16.98
N ASP A 593 0.98 -5.10 15.93
CA ASP A 593 1.40 -4.55 14.66
C ASP A 593 0.57 -3.30 14.37
N SER A 594 1.26 -2.26 13.93
CA SER A 594 0.69 -0.96 13.68
C SER A 594 1.28 -0.43 12.38
N ALA A 595 0.89 0.78 11.99
CA ALA A 595 1.48 1.43 10.84
C ALA A 595 3.02 1.44 10.94
N THR A 596 3.57 1.59 12.15
CA THR A 596 5.01 1.75 12.40
C THR A 596 5.72 0.49 12.90
N ARG A 597 5.00 -0.60 13.18
CA ARG A 597 5.56 -1.80 13.83
C ARG A 597 5.01 -3.05 13.16
N LEU A 598 5.88 -3.96 12.72
CA LEU A 598 5.47 -5.23 12.11
C LEU A 598 6.29 -6.40 12.65
N THR A 599 5.61 -7.31 13.30
CA THR A 599 6.15 -8.48 13.96
C THR A 599 6.29 -9.63 12.96
N LEU A 600 7.46 -10.25 12.94
CA LEU A 600 7.84 -11.34 12.06
C LEU A 600 7.65 -12.70 12.74
N ASP A 601 7.54 -13.74 11.93
CA ASP A 601 7.32 -15.12 12.40
C ASP A 601 8.52 -15.73 13.15
N GLY A 602 9.69 -15.08 13.08
CA GLY A 602 10.91 -15.53 13.77
C GLY A 602 11.87 -14.39 14.08
N ALA A 603 12.96 -14.72 14.76
CA ALA A 603 14.05 -13.80 15.02
C ALA A 603 14.97 -13.68 13.80
N ILE A 604 15.21 -12.45 13.33
CA ILE A 604 16.12 -12.15 12.22
C ILE A 604 17.47 -11.64 12.73
N ASP A 605 18.54 -12.03 12.04
CA ASP A 605 19.91 -11.59 12.31
C ASP A 605 20.36 -10.51 11.31
N GLY A 606 21.26 -9.63 11.75
CA GLY A 606 22.05 -8.73 10.90
C GLY A 606 21.28 -7.55 10.30
N PHE A 607 20.04 -7.33 10.69
CA PHE A 607 19.17 -6.34 10.08
C PHE A 607 19.42 -4.93 10.65
N LYS A 608 19.74 -3.96 9.79
CA LYS A 608 20.24 -2.64 10.20
C LYS A 608 19.20 -1.54 9.98
N ALA A 609 19.15 -0.58 10.91
CA ALA A 609 18.42 0.67 10.73
C ALA A 609 18.94 1.48 9.53
N GLY A 610 18.04 2.17 8.84
CA GLY A 610 18.32 2.93 7.62
C GLY A 610 18.21 2.12 6.33
N ARG A 611 17.92 0.81 6.41
CA ARG A 611 17.68 -0.05 5.24
C ARG A 611 16.27 0.15 4.69
N TRP A 612 16.17 0.09 3.37
CA TRP A 612 14.90 0.06 2.65
C TRP A 612 14.28 -1.33 2.68
N VAL A 613 12.96 -1.40 2.88
CA VAL A 613 12.17 -2.61 2.70
C VAL A 613 10.91 -2.28 1.91
N ILE A 614 10.37 -3.27 1.20
CA ILE A 614 9.08 -3.13 0.53
C ILE A 614 8.10 -4.11 1.18
N VAL A 615 6.98 -3.60 1.68
CA VAL A 615 5.88 -4.41 2.21
C VAL A 615 4.82 -4.51 1.12
N GLN A 616 4.49 -5.73 0.70
CA GLN A 616 3.48 -6.01 -0.32
C GLN A 616 2.40 -6.92 0.25
N GLY A 617 1.14 -6.70 -0.09
CA GLY A 617 0.04 -7.59 0.29
C GLY A 617 -1.29 -7.18 -0.32
N GLN A 618 -2.34 -7.97 -0.05
CA GLN A 618 -3.72 -7.62 -0.42
C GLN A 618 -4.26 -6.57 0.56
N ARG A 619 -4.82 -5.50 0.01
CA ARG A 619 -5.40 -4.40 0.79
C ARG A 619 -6.77 -4.79 1.36
N ALA A 620 -6.92 -4.63 2.67
CA ALA A 620 -8.15 -4.86 3.42
C ALA A 620 -8.99 -3.58 3.58
N ASP A 621 -8.39 -2.40 3.39
CA ASP A 621 -9.04 -1.10 3.42
C ASP A 621 -9.76 -0.76 2.09
N VAL A 622 -9.55 -1.57 1.05
CA VAL A 622 -10.23 -1.44 -0.24
C VAL A 622 -11.51 -2.30 -0.22
N PRO A 623 -12.71 -1.70 -0.26
CA PRO A 623 -13.95 -2.46 -0.26
C PRO A 623 -14.14 -3.22 -1.59
N GLY A 624 -14.54 -4.48 -1.53
CA GLY A 624 -14.87 -5.27 -2.72
C GLY A 624 -14.57 -6.75 -2.56
N ALA A 625 -15.09 -7.57 -3.48
CA ALA A 625 -14.84 -9.01 -3.50
C ALA A 625 -13.52 -9.39 -4.20
N ASN A 626 -13.00 -8.51 -5.05
CA ASN A 626 -11.74 -8.74 -5.77
C ASN A 626 -10.56 -8.19 -4.97
N PRO A 627 -9.53 -9.01 -4.68
CA PRO A 627 -8.38 -8.56 -3.92
C PRO A 627 -7.52 -7.59 -4.73
N VAL A 628 -7.22 -6.43 -4.13
CA VAL A 628 -6.28 -5.45 -4.69
C VAL A 628 -4.94 -5.61 -3.99
N THR A 629 -3.90 -5.96 -4.74
CA THR A 629 -2.53 -6.07 -4.20
C THR A 629 -1.81 -4.74 -4.35
N ALA A 630 -1.16 -4.28 -3.30
CA ALA A 630 -0.35 -3.07 -3.32
C ALA A 630 0.99 -3.30 -2.60
N ALA A 631 1.95 -2.44 -2.87
CA ALA A 631 3.25 -2.44 -2.22
C ALA A 631 3.61 -1.03 -1.72
N GLU A 632 4.34 -0.96 -0.61
CA GLU A 632 4.84 0.29 -0.01
C GLU A 632 6.33 0.18 0.29
N LEU A 633 7.10 1.17 -0.16
CA LEU A 633 8.50 1.36 0.25
C LEU A 633 8.55 2.02 1.63
N VAL A 634 9.18 1.37 2.60
CA VAL A 634 9.38 1.91 3.95
C VAL A 634 10.83 1.76 4.40
N MET A 635 11.30 2.71 5.21
CA MET A 635 12.64 2.64 5.80
C MET A 635 12.57 2.06 7.22
N ILE A 636 13.50 1.16 7.54
CA ILE A 636 13.63 0.61 8.88
C ILE A 636 14.26 1.64 9.82
N ALA A 637 13.53 2.04 10.85
CA ALA A 637 14.04 2.87 11.93
C ALA A 637 14.81 2.04 12.98
N GLY A 638 14.42 0.78 13.17
CA GLY A 638 15.07 -0.14 14.10
C GLY A 638 14.47 -1.53 14.06
N VAL A 639 15.11 -2.46 14.76
CA VAL A 639 14.61 -3.82 14.98
C VAL A 639 14.57 -4.07 16.48
N GLU A 640 13.44 -4.59 16.92
CA GLU A 640 13.24 -5.05 18.28
C GLU A 640 13.18 -6.58 18.28
N GLN A 641 13.78 -7.20 19.29
CA GLN A 641 13.79 -8.63 19.56
C GLN A 641 13.10 -8.83 20.91
N GLY A 642 12.08 -9.67 20.93
CA GLY A 642 11.33 -9.92 22.14
C GLY A 642 10.42 -11.12 22.04
N ALA A 643 9.88 -11.51 23.19
CA ALA A 643 8.78 -12.46 23.30
C ALA A 643 7.73 -11.84 24.22
N SER A 644 6.47 -12.24 24.08
CA SER A 644 5.43 -11.80 24.99
C SER A 644 5.57 -12.54 26.32
N SER A 645 5.85 -11.79 27.39
CA SER A 645 5.81 -12.34 28.76
C SER A 645 4.40 -12.78 29.18
N GLN A 646 3.38 -12.39 28.40
CA GLN A 646 1.98 -12.69 28.64
C GLN A 646 1.48 -13.85 27.76
N LEU A 647 2.33 -14.55 27.01
CA LEU A 647 1.95 -15.76 26.28
C LEU A 647 2.87 -16.91 26.74
N PRO A 648 2.36 -17.88 27.52
CA PRO A 648 3.14 -19.03 27.93
C PRO A 648 3.65 -19.80 26.70
N GLY A 649 4.94 -20.13 26.68
CA GLY A 649 5.57 -20.82 25.55
C GLY A 649 5.94 -19.93 24.37
N ASP A 650 5.72 -18.61 24.45
CA ASP A 650 6.18 -17.69 23.40
C ASP A 650 7.71 -17.62 23.33
N THR A 651 8.19 -17.57 22.10
CA THR A 651 9.60 -17.59 21.74
C THR A 651 10.05 -16.23 21.23
N VAL A 652 11.37 -16.00 21.19
CA VAL A 652 11.91 -14.73 20.71
C VAL A 652 11.67 -14.58 19.21
N HIS A 653 11.11 -13.44 18.84
CA HIS A 653 10.80 -13.06 17.47
C HIS A 653 11.15 -11.58 17.25
N SER A 654 11.28 -11.18 15.99
CA SER A 654 11.65 -9.82 15.63
C SER A 654 10.44 -8.95 15.30
N THR A 655 10.48 -7.69 15.69
CA THR A 655 9.56 -6.63 15.27
C THR A 655 10.32 -5.57 14.51
N LEU A 656 9.94 -5.36 13.24
CA LEU A 656 10.42 -4.27 12.41
C LEU A 656 9.77 -2.96 12.86
N VAL A 657 10.58 -1.93 13.11
CA VAL A 657 10.10 -0.58 13.41
C VAL A 657 10.35 0.28 12.17
N PHE A 658 9.28 0.83 11.59
CA PHE A 658 9.34 1.69 10.40
C PHE A 658 9.52 3.17 10.77
N ALA A 659 10.15 3.92 9.87
CA ALA A 659 10.32 5.36 10.01
C ALA A 659 9.02 6.15 9.79
N ASN A 660 9.00 7.41 10.24
CA ASN A 660 7.87 8.34 10.08
C ASN A 660 6.54 7.75 10.59
N LYS A 661 5.51 7.72 9.73
CA LYS A 661 4.19 7.15 10.02
C LYS A 661 4.09 5.67 9.60
N GLY A 662 5.16 5.09 9.06
CA GLY A 662 5.20 3.70 8.59
C GLY A 662 4.29 3.45 7.38
N LEU A 663 3.49 2.38 7.42
CA LEU A 663 2.58 1.94 6.36
C LEU A 663 1.31 2.80 6.31
N ALA A 664 0.90 3.23 5.11
CA ALA A 664 -0.35 3.93 4.89
C ALA A 664 -1.55 2.98 4.84
N TYR A 665 -1.37 1.78 4.27
CA TYR A 665 -2.46 0.84 3.95
C TYR A 665 -2.73 -0.15 5.09
N GLN A 666 -3.88 -0.82 4.99
CA GLN A 666 -4.22 -1.99 5.80
C GLN A 666 -4.16 -3.24 4.93
N TYR A 667 -3.43 -4.26 5.35
CA TYR A 667 -3.23 -5.49 4.60
C TYR A 667 -3.83 -6.70 5.30
N VAL A 668 -4.33 -7.65 4.50
CA VAL A 668 -4.69 -8.99 4.97
C VAL A 668 -3.40 -9.75 5.31
N ARG A 669 -3.20 -10.06 6.59
CA ARG A 669 -1.93 -10.55 7.15
C ARG A 669 -1.29 -11.72 6.40
N ASN A 670 -2.06 -12.76 6.11
CA ASN A 670 -1.54 -13.97 5.44
C ASN A 670 -1.16 -13.76 3.97
N THR A 671 -1.41 -12.57 3.41
CA THR A 671 -1.01 -12.17 2.05
C THR A 671 0.21 -11.26 2.04
N VAL A 672 0.67 -10.82 3.23
CA VAL A 672 1.78 -9.88 3.34
C VAL A 672 3.11 -10.59 3.14
N SER A 673 3.94 -10.02 2.28
CA SER A 673 5.34 -10.38 2.06
C SER A 673 6.21 -9.14 2.21
N ILE A 674 7.37 -9.29 2.86
CA ILE A 674 8.29 -8.20 3.14
C ILE A 674 9.60 -8.47 2.41
N TYR A 675 9.90 -7.66 1.41
CA TYR A 675 11.17 -7.70 0.69
C TYR A 675 12.20 -6.85 1.43
N ALA A 676 13.28 -7.50 1.86
CA ALA A 676 14.31 -6.87 2.69
C ALA A 676 15.69 -6.73 1.99
N ASN A 677 15.86 -7.39 0.84
CA ASN A 677 16.98 -7.22 -0.07
C ASN A 677 16.66 -6.17 -1.15
N VAL A 678 16.39 -4.94 -0.71
CA VAL A 678 15.91 -3.85 -1.56
C VAL A 678 17.01 -2.82 -1.82
N VAL A 679 17.16 -2.39 -3.07
CA VAL A 679 18.15 -1.38 -3.47
C VAL A 679 17.58 -0.45 -4.52
N HIS A 680 17.99 0.82 -4.46
CA HIS A 680 17.64 1.81 -5.47
C HIS A 680 18.31 1.51 -6.81
N ALA A 681 17.57 1.68 -7.91
CA ALA A 681 18.04 1.48 -9.27
C ALA A 681 17.47 2.55 -10.21
N THR A 682 18.21 2.84 -11.27
CA THR A 682 17.78 3.80 -12.30
C THR A 682 17.89 3.19 -13.68
N ASN A 683 17.10 3.66 -14.63
CA ASN A 683 17.14 3.24 -16.03
C ASN A 683 18.47 3.63 -16.71
N GLY A 684 18.90 2.80 -17.65
CA GLY A 684 20.11 3.01 -18.46
C GLY A 684 21.22 2.01 -18.14
N GLU A 685 22.06 1.76 -19.14
CA GLU A 685 23.11 0.74 -19.11
C GLU A 685 24.51 1.37 -19.21
N THR A 686 25.42 1.02 -18.31
CA THR A 686 26.81 1.47 -18.28
C THR A 686 27.59 0.91 -19.48
N ARG A 687 28.29 1.81 -20.16
CA ARG A 687 29.22 1.60 -21.26
C ARG A 687 30.59 2.13 -20.88
N ASN A 688 31.62 1.36 -21.23
CA ASN A 688 33.01 1.76 -21.16
C ASN A 688 33.58 1.71 -22.57
N GLU A 689 34.03 2.84 -23.09
CA GLU A 689 34.59 2.90 -24.44
C GLU A 689 35.77 3.86 -24.55
N VAL A 690 36.69 3.51 -25.45
CA VAL A 690 37.75 4.40 -25.91
C VAL A 690 37.16 5.31 -26.98
N LEU A 691 37.20 6.62 -26.73
CA LEU A 691 36.73 7.66 -27.64
C LEU A 691 37.74 7.95 -28.75
N GLY A 692 39.05 7.85 -28.45
CA GLY A 692 40.10 8.01 -29.45
C GLY A 692 41.45 8.43 -28.87
N ASN A 693 42.25 9.04 -29.74
CA ASN A 693 43.60 9.53 -29.46
C ASN A 693 43.56 11.04 -29.22
N GLY A 694 44.18 11.49 -28.13
CA GLY A 694 44.44 12.91 -27.91
C GLY A 694 45.53 13.43 -28.84
N ASP A 695 45.40 14.68 -29.27
CA ASP A 695 46.45 15.43 -29.98
C ASP A 695 46.53 16.83 -29.36
N GLY A 696 47.60 17.08 -28.59
CA GLY A 696 47.82 18.35 -27.90
C GLY A 696 48.08 19.54 -28.84
N SER A 697 48.28 19.30 -30.14
CA SER A 697 48.38 20.36 -31.14
C SER A 697 47.01 20.90 -31.58
N VAL A 698 45.95 20.11 -31.44
CA VAL A 698 44.58 20.47 -31.85
C VAL A 698 43.89 21.25 -30.74
N ALA A 699 43.35 22.42 -31.09
CA ALA A 699 42.51 23.22 -30.20
C ALA A 699 41.06 22.75 -30.29
N MET A 700 40.36 22.70 -29.14
CA MET A 700 38.97 22.26 -29.01
C MET A 700 38.65 20.95 -29.76
N PRO A 701 39.44 19.87 -29.57
CA PRO A 701 39.12 18.60 -30.19
C PRO A 701 37.78 18.09 -29.65
N SER A 702 36.99 17.50 -30.55
CA SER A 702 35.65 16.98 -30.27
C SER A 702 35.62 15.47 -30.51
N PHE A 703 35.09 14.73 -29.54
CA PHE A 703 34.98 13.26 -29.61
C PHE A 703 33.55 12.83 -29.32
N ALA A 704 32.93 12.12 -30.26
CA ALA A 704 31.56 11.66 -30.12
C ALA A 704 31.47 10.34 -29.35
N LEU A 705 30.49 10.24 -28.46
CA LEU A 705 30.09 8.99 -27.82
C LEU A 705 29.53 8.03 -28.90
N LYS A 706 29.86 6.75 -28.84
CA LYS A 706 29.44 5.77 -29.88
C LYS A 706 28.00 5.30 -29.66
N GLN A 707 27.57 5.22 -28.40
CA GLN A 707 26.18 4.93 -28.02
C GLN A 707 25.44 6.21 -27.64
N ALA A 708 24.19 6.31 -28.10
CA ALA A 708 23.25 7.38 -27.79
C ALA A 708 21.90 6.76 -27.36
N PRO A 709 21.06 7.48 -26.61
CA PRO A 709 21.32 8.76 -25.95
C PRO A 709 22.15 8.60 -24.66
N LEU A 710 22.84 9.67 -24.22
CA LEU A 710 23.50 9.75 -22.92
C LEU A 710 22.45 9.81 -21.81
N THR A 711 22.58 8.97 -20.79
CA THR A 711 21.69 8.95 -19.63
C THR A 711 22.00 10.10 -18.67
N PHE A 712 20.95 10.81 -18.26
CA PHE A 712 20.94 11.77 -17.17
C PHE A 712 20.02 11.27 -16.07
N VAL A 713 20.49 11.35 -14.82
CA VAL A 713 19.69 11.02 -13.63
C VAL A 713 19.13 12.29 -13.01
N SER A 714 17.99 12.21 -12.33
CA SER A 714 17.46 13.36 -11.60
C SER A 714 18.41 13.78 -10.48
N ALA A 715 18.60 15.08 -10.29
CA ALA A 715 19.47 15.64 -9.27
C ALA A 715 18.94 16.98 -8.73
N PRO A 716 19.26 17.37 -7.48
CA PRO A 716 18.82 18.64 -6.89
C PRO A 716 19.71 19.82 -7.36
N THR A 717 19.88 19.95 -8.67
CA THR A 717 20.62 21.01 -9.37
C THR A 717 19.64 22.02 -10.00
N VAL A 718 20.16 23.09 -10.62
CA VAL A 718 19.32 24.09 -11.32
C VAL A 718 18.58 23.43 -12.50
N ASP A 719 19.30 22.67 -13.34
CA ASP A 719 18.73 21.94 -14.47
C ASP A 719 17.90 20.71 -14.06
N GLY A 720 17.96 20.31 -12.79
CA GLY A 720 17.28 19.14 -12.25
C GLY A 720 17.84 17.77 -12.67
N VAL A 721 19.00 17.77 -13.33
CA VAL A 721 19.64 16.58 -13.89
C VAL A 721 21.13 16.55 -13.60
N GLN A 722 21.70 15.34 -13.65
CA GLN A 722 23.13 15.10 -13.61
C GLN A 722 23.53 14.07 -14.68
N SER A 723 24.55 14.44 -15.46
CA SER A 723 25.18 13.57 -16.46
C SER A 723 25.86 12.37 -15.81
N THR A 724 25.69 11.19 -16.40
CA THR A 724 26.39 9.96 -15.98
C THR A 724 27.80 9.84 -16.57
N LEU A 725 28.19 10.78 -17.44
CA LEU A 725 29.46 10.77 -18.17
C LEU A 725 30.65 11.03 -17.26
N LYS A 726 31.64 10.15 -17.34
CA LYS A 726 32.97 10.32 -16.78
C LYS A 726 33.98 10.17 -17.89
N VAL A 727 34.85 11.18 -18.04
CA VAL A 727 35.92 11.16 -19.04
C VAL A 727 37.27 11.12 -18.35
N ILE A 728 38.11 10.18 -18.78
CA ILE A 728 39.45 9.95 -18.27
C ILE A 728 40.42 10.12 -19.44
N VAL A 729 41.43 10.97 -19.26
CA VAL A 729 42.54 11.15 -20.22
C VAL A 729 43.84 10.79 -19.53
N ASN A 730 44.63 9.87 -20.11
CA ASN A 730 45.88 9.37 -19.50
C ASN A 730 45.71 8.92 -18.03
N GLY A 731 44.57 8.29 -17.70
CA GLY A 731 44.27 7.85 -16.33
C GLY A 731 43.84 8.96 -15.36
N MET A 732 43.75 10.22 -15.81
CA MET A 732 43.27 11.34 -15.01
C MET A 732 41.85 11.74 -15.39
N GLN A 733 40.98 11.95 -14.40
CA GLN A 733 39.62 12.43 -14.64
C GLN A 733 39.62 13.90 -15.10
N TRP A 734 38.78 14.14 -16.11
CA TRP A 734 38.38 15.47 -16.56
C TRP A 734 36.94 15.75 -16.10
N HIS A 735 36.62 17.02 -15.90
CA HIS A 735 35.35 17.45 -15.32
C HIS A 735 34.47 18.14 -16.35
N GLU A 736 33.20 17.76 -16.39
CA GLU A 736 32.20 18.43 -17.20
C GLU A 736 31.91 19.81 -16.60
N VAL A 737 31.89 20.86 -17.43
CA VAL A 737 31.51 22.22 -17.05
C VAL A 737 30.40 22.75 -17.95
N GLU A 738 29.73 23.82 -17.53
CA GLU A 738 28.71 24.51 -18.32
C GLU A 738 29.32 25.25 -19.51
N SER A 739 30.44 25.93 -19.29
CA SER A 739 31.16 26.66 -20.32
C SER A 739 32.66 26.62 -20.08
N LEU A 740 33.43 26.50 -21.16
CA LEU A 740 34.90 26.59 -21.09
C LEU A 740 35.37 28.04 -20.90
N ALA A 741 34.53 29.05 -21.14
CA ALA A 741 34.92 30.45 -21.09
C ALA A 741 35.50 30.88 -19.72
N GLY A 742 35.03 30.25 -18.63
CA GLY A 742 35.53 30.50 -17.27
C GLY A 742 36.67 29.57 -16.83
N ALA A 743 37.06 28.58 -17.63
CA ALA A 743 38.06 27.58 -17.26
C ALA A 743 39.48 28.12 -17.46
N ALA A 744 40.36 27.92 -16.47
CA ALA A 744 41.75 28.34 -16.57
C ALA A 744 42.53 27.47 -17.60
N PRO A 745 43.65 27.96 -18.16
CA PRO A 745 44.46 27.25 -19.16
C PRO A 745 44.89 25.82 -18.78
N ALA A 746 45.00 25.52 -17.49
CA ALA A 746 45.44 24.22 -16.97
C ALA A 746 44.27 23.35 -16.45
N ASP A 747 43.04 23.85 -16.48
CA ASP A 747 41.88 23.16 -15.94
C ASP A 747 41.51 21.97 -16.84
N ARG A 748 41.40 20.78 -16.24
CA ARG A 748 40.97 19.56 -16.93
C ARG A 748 39.46 19.56 -17.09
N SER A 749 38.97 20.42 -17.96
CA SER A 749 37.54 20.66 -18.17
C SER A 749 37.11 20.30 -19.59
N PHE A 750 35.88 19.82 -19.72
CA PHE A 750 35.24 19.60 -21.01
C PHE A 750 33.79 20.07 -20.97
N VAL A 751 33.21 20.30 -22.14
CA VAL A 751 31.77 20.56 -22.32
C VAL A 751 31.18 19.49 -23.21
N THR A 752 29.88 19.23 -23.07
CA THR A 752 29.16 18.30 -23.93
C THR A 752 28.25 19.05 -24.90
N SER A 753 28.13 18.52 -26.11
CA SER A 753 27.17 18.99 -27.12
C SER A 753 26.38 17.81 -27.66
N THR A 754 25.07 17.86 -27.53
CA THR A 754 24.14 16.85 -28.08
C THR A 754 23.44 17.39 -29.32
N ASP A 755 23.39 16.59 -30.38
CA ASP A 755 22.70 16.92 -31.62
C ASP A 755 21.22 16.48 -31.63
N ASP A 756 20.52 16.74 -32.74
CA ASP A 756 19.09 16.43 -32.90
C ASP A 756 18.80 14.92 -32.88
N GLY A 757 19.80 14.08 -33.19
CA GLY A 757 19.73 12.62 -33.11
C GLY A 757 20.03 12.06 -31.72
N GLY A 758 20.26 12.92 -30.71
CA GLY A 758 20.62 12.52 -29.36
C GLY A 758 22.08 12.11 -29.20
N LYS A 759 22.92 12.27 -30.24
CA LYS A 759 24.33 11.90 -30.20
C LYS A 759 25.11 12.99 -29.47
N THR A 760 25.82 12.60 -28.41
CA THR A 760 26.58 13.53 -27.57
C THR A 760 28.06 13.50 -27.93
N SER A 761 28.68 14.68 -28.01
CA SER A 761 30.11 14.85 -28.23
C SER A 761 30.76 15.62 -27.08
N VAL A 762 31.96 15.20 -26.69
CA VAL A 762 32.81 15.81 -25.67
C VAL A 762 33.80 16.75 -26.33
N ILE A 763 33.80 18.02 -25.93
CA ILE A 763 34.63 19.08 -26.49
C ILE A 763 35.57 19.61 -25.40
N PHE A 764 36.87 19.64 -25.70
CA PHE A 764 37.92 20.05 -24.76
C PHE A 764 38.37 21.50 -24.96
N GLY A 765 39.26 21.97 -24.08
CA GLY A 765 39.82 23.31 -24.13
C GLY A 765 40.79 23.57 -25.29
N ASP A 766 41.08 24.85 -25.52
CA ASP A 766 42.06 25.34 -26.50
C ASP A 766 43.43 25.66 -25.90
N GLY A 767 43.62 25.43 -24.59
CA GLY A 767 44.82 25.78 -23.83
C GLY A 767 44.83 27.21 -23.28
N VAL A 768 43.79 28.00 -23.53
CA VAL A 768 43.51 29.29 -22.88
C VAL A 768 42.28 29.14 -21.99
N HIS A 769 41.23 28.55 -22.54
CA HIS A 769 39.94 28.27 -21.92
C HIS A 769 39.84 26.75 -21.67
N GLY A 770 40.45 26.30 -20.58
CA GLY A 770 40.65 24.88 -20.30
C GLY A 770 41.88 24.26 -20.98
N ALA A 771 42.37 23.16 -20.41
CA ALA A 771 43.53 22.44 -20.90
C ALA A 771 43.27 21.74 -22.24
N ARG A 772 44.31 21.64 -23.07
CA ARG A 772 44.31 20.79 -24.27
C ARG A 772 44.45 19.33 -23.88
N VAL A 773 43.84 18.45 -24.67
CA VAL A 773 43.98 17.00 -24.50
C VAL A 773 45.43 16.62 -24.80
N PRO A 774 46.17 16.00 -23.85
CA PRO A 774 47.53 15.55 -24.11
C PRO A 774 47.60 14.51 -25.23
N THR A 775 48.67 14.56 -26.03
CA THR A 775 48.91 13.56 -27.07
C THR A 775 49.07 12.16 -26.48
N GLY A 776 48.36 11.19 -27.04
CA GLY A 776 48.45 9.80 -26.62
C GLY A 776 47.66 8.86 -27.51
N VAL A 777 47.87 7.55 -27.33
CA VAL A 777 47.18 6.50 -28.08
C VAL A 777 46.11 5.89 -27.18
N GLU A 778 44.87 5.84 -27.67
CA GLU A 778 43.68 5.33 -26.97
C GLU A 778 43.54 5.90 -25.55
N ASN A 779 44.07 7.10 -25.35
CA ASN A 779 44.22 7.67 -24.03
C ASN A 779 42.96 8.36 -23.53
N LEU A 780 41.94 8.48 -24.37
CA LEU A 780 40.66 9.08 -24.05
C LEU A 780 39.60 8.01 -23.83
N VAL A 781 39.22 7.79 -22.59
CA VAL A 781 38.23 6.78 -22.18
C VAL A 781 37.01 7.47 -21.58
N ALA A 782 35.83 7.06 -22.02
CA ALA A 782 34.56 7.50 -21.44
C ALA A 782 33.83 6.32 -20.79
N THR A 783 33.31 6.57 -19.60
CA THR A 783 32.34 5.71 -18.90
C THR A 783 31.06 6.50 -18.77
N TYR A 784 29.96 5.98 -19.31
CA TYR A 784 28.67 6.67 -19.27
C TYR A 784 27.53 5.65 -19.38
N ARG A 785 26.29 6.08 -19.17
CA ARG A 785 25.13 5.21 -19.33
C ARG A 785 24.34 5.57 -20.59
N ASN A 786 23.75 4.57 -21.24
CA ASN A 786 22.84 4.77 -22.36
C ASN A 786 21.45 4.16 -22.07
N GLY A 787 20.39 4.88 -22.45
CA GLY A 787 19.00 4.55 -22.10
C GLY A 787 18.41 5.60 -21.16
N ILE A 788 17.28 6.18 -21.56
CA ILE A 788 16.64 7.31 -20.88
C ILE A 788 15.21 7.47 -21.42
N GLY A 789 14.40 8.32 -20.78
CA GLY A 789 13.15 8.76 -21.35
C GLY A 789 11.93 8.05 -20.79
N THR A 790 10.80 8.30 -21.45
CA THR A 790 9.51 7.69 -21.11
C THR A 790 9.46 6.17 -21.22
N PRO A 791 10.24 5.48 -22.10
CA PRO A 791 10.26 4.02 -22.12
C PRO A 791 10.73 3.39 -20.80
N GLY A 792 11.47 4.13 -19.97
CA GLY A 792 11.91 3.67 -18.65
C GLY A 792 10.80 3.59 -17.60
N ASN A 793 9.60 4.12 -17.86
CA ASN A 793 8.48 4.02 -16.94
C ASN A 793 7.78 2.66 -17.16
N VAL A 794 8.08 1.69 -16.30
CA VAL A 794 7.59 0.30 -16.42
C VAL A 794 6.73 -0.07 -15.21
N ASP A 795 5.75 -0.94 -15.41
CA ASP A 795 4.80 -1.34 -14.38
C ASP A 795 5.45 -2.16 -13.26
N ALA A 796 4.76 -2.25 -12.13
CA ALA A 796 5.16 -3.13 -11.04
C ALA A 796 5.22 -4.60 -11.50
N GLY A 797 6.29 -5.31 -11.16
CA GLY A 797 6.56 -6.70 -11.52
C GLY A 797 7.13 -6.89 -12.94
N GLN A 798 7.22 -5.83 -13.74
CA GLN A 798 7.68 -5.92 -15.12
C GLN A 798 9.21 -6.14 -15.24
N ILE A 799 10.00 -5.62 -14.29
CA ILE A 799 11.44 -5.88 -14.17
C ILE A 799 11.63 -7.20 -13.45
N SER A 800 11.98 -8.25 -14.20
CA SER A 800 12.10 -9.62 -13.65
C SER A 800 13.29 -10.42 -14.19
N LEU A 801 14.06 -9.86 -15.13
CA LEU A 801 15.20 -10.55 -15.75
C LEU A 801 16.53 -10.07 -15.17
N LEU A 802 17.33 -10.99 -14.65
CA LEU A 802 18.72 -10.71 -14.22
C LEU A 802 19.65 -10.70 -15.44
N ALA A 803 20.16 -9.51 -15.80
CA ALA A 803 21.18 -9.37 -16.84
C ALA A 803 22.59 -9.57 -16.26
N THR A 804 22.87 -8.99 -15.09
CA THR A 804 24.04 -9.35 -14.28
C THR A 804 23.62 -10.38 -13.24
N LYS A 805 24.35 -11.48 -13.12
CA LYS A 805 24.08 -12.54 -12.13
C LYS A 805 25.24 -12.65 -11.13
N PRO A 806 25.28 -11.81 -10.08
CA PRO A 806 26.21 -12.01 -8.97
C PRO A 806 26.02 -13.40 -8.36
N LEU A 807 27.11 -14.03 -7.91
CA LEU A 807 27.07 -15.39 -7.35
C LEU A 807 26.14 -15.42 -6.12
N GLY A 808 25.20 -16.36 -6.10
CA GLY A 808 24.25 -16.52 -5.00
C GLY A 808 22.90 -15.82 -5.22
N VAL A 809 22.79 -14.89 -6.17
CA VAL A 809 21.51 -14.28 -6.56
C VAL A 809 20.68 -15.24 -7.41
N LYS A 810 19.39 -15.36 -7.11
CA LYS A 810 18.43 -16.21 -7.80
C LYS A 810 17.56 -15.41 -8.77
N ASP A 811 16.82 -14.43 -8.26
CA ASP A 811 15.82 -13.64 -8.99
C ASP A 811 15.86 -12.16 -8.59
N VAL A 812 15.27 -11.29 -9.42
CA VAL A 812 15.04 -9.87 -9.15
C VAL A 812 13.61 -9.52 -9.53
N ILE A 813 12.96 -8.63 -8.77
CA ILE A 813 11.65 -8.06 -9.11
C ILE A 813 11.59 -6.57 -8.76
N ASN A 814 10.72 -5.80 -9.40
CA ASN A 814 10.31 -4.47 -8.93
C ASN A 814 8.88 -4.52 -8.36
N PRO A 815 8.66 -4.63 -7.04
CA PRO A 815 7.30 -4.63 -6.50
C PRO A 815 6.56 -3.29 -6.70
N LEU A 816 7.31 -2.21 -6.98
CA LEU A 816 6.82 -0.88 -7.30
C LEU A 816 7.12 -0.55 -8.76
N ALA A 817 6.26 0.25 -9.40
CA ALA A 817 6.48 0.73 -10.76
C ALA A 817 7.70 1.66 -10.83
N ALA A 818 8.40 1.66 -11.97
CA ALA A 818 9.43 2.64 -12.24
C ALA A 818 8.78 3.93 -12.78
N THR A 819 9.16 5.09 -12.24
CA THR A 819 8.54 6.38 -12.62
C THR A 819 9.59 7.48 -12.75
N GLY A 820 9.18 8.67 -13.23
CA GLY A 820 10.04 9.84 -13.37
C GLY A 820 10.88 9.89 -14.65
N GLY A 821 10.79 8.88 -15.52
CA GLY A 821 11.42 8.88 -16.83
C GLY A 821 10.73 9.86 -17.77
N ALA A 822 11.49 10.72 -18.44
CA ALA A 822 10.96 11.79 -19.28
C ALA A 822 11.83 12.04 -20.49
N ASP A 823 11.23 12.30 -21.64
CA ASP A 823 11.97 12.54 -22.88
C ASP A 823 12.63 13.93 -22.90
N ALA A 824 13.63 14.07 -23.77
CA ALA A 824 14.33 15.33 -23.95
C ALA A 824 13.40 16.43 -24.47
N GLU A 825 13.72 17.66 -24.12
CA GLU A 825 12.94 18.82 -24.51
C GLU A 825 12.80 18.95 -26.03
N THR A 826 11.56 19.16 -26.48
CA THR A 826 11.24 19.37 -27.89
C THR A 826 11.62 20.78 -28.34
N ARG A 827 11.78 20.99 -29.66
CA ARG A 827 12.02 22.32 -30.25
C ARG A 827 11.02 23.36 -29.73
N ASP A 828 9.73 23.03 -29.73
CA ASP A 828 8.69 23.99 -29.39
C ASP A 828 8.63 24.30 -27.89
N GLN A 829 9.00 23.34 -27.04
CA GLN A 829 9.20 23.57 -25.61
C GLN A 829 10.40 24.48 -25.36
N ALA A 830 11.55 24.20 -26.00
CA ALA A 830 12.75 25.03 -25.90
C ALA A 830 12.48 26.49 -26.30
N ARG A 831 11.69 26.73 -27.36
CA ARG A 831 11.26 28.09 -27.76
C ARG A 831 10.51 28.85 -26.68
N ARG A 832 9.83 28.16 -25.76
CA ARG A 832 9.11 28.77 -24.63
C ARG A 832 10.00 28.89 -23.39
N ASN A 833 10.94 27.98 -23.20
CA ASN A 833 11.75 27.88 -21.99
C ASN A 833 13.06 28.67 -22.05
N VAL A 834 13.68 28.82 -23.23
CA VAL A 834 14.91 29.64 -23.42
C VAL A 834 14.77 31.05 -22.82
N PRO A 835 13.66 31.80 -23.03
CA PRO A 835 13.51 33.12 -22.42
C PRO A 835 13.38 33.08 -20.89
N LEU A 836 12.85 32.00 -20.32
CA LEU A 836 12.66 31.85 -18.87
C LEU A 836 13.98 31.70 -18.13
N ALA A 837 14.96 31.04 -18.74
CA ALA A 837 16.29 30.85 -18.13
C ALA A 837 17.00 32.18 -17.84
N VAL A 838 16.79 33.19 -18.69
CA VAL A 838 17.37 34.54 -18.50
C VAL A 838 16.62 35.36 -17.45
N LEU A 839 15.37 35.01 -17.15
CA LEU A 839 14.54 35.73 -16.17
C LEU A 839 14.82 35.27 -14.73
N ALA A 840 15.18 34.00 -14.51
CA ALA A 840 15.24 33.39 -13.17
C ALA A 840 16.61 33.42 -12.46
N LEU A 841 17.72 33.74 -13.14
CA LEU A 841 19.09 33.99 -12.59
C LEU A 841 19.49 33.12 -11.37
N ASP A 842 19.21 31.82 -11.40
CA ASP A 842 19.54 30.79 -10.40
C ASP A 842 19.11 31.04 -8.95
N ARG A 843 18.20 31.99 -8.71
CA ARG A 843 17.69 32.32 -7.38
C ARG A 843 16.19 32.58 -7.41
N LEU A 844 15.45 31.91 -6.51
CA LEU A 844 13.99 31.99 -6.48
C LEU A 844 13.54 33.07 -5.50
N VAL A 845 13.08 34.21 -6.01
CA VAL A 845 12.68 35.37 -5.20
C VAL A 845 11.18 35.60 -5.33
N SER A 846 10.68 35.72 -6.55
CA SER A 846 9.27 35.92 -6.84
C SER A 846 8.51 34.59 -6.82
N VAL A 847 7.18 34.64 -6.66
CA VAL A 847 6.34 33.42 -6.75
C VAL A 847 6.45 32.79 -8.14
N THR A 848 6.51 33.62 -9.18
CA THR A 848 6.66 33.17 -10.58
C THR A 848 7.98 32.44 -10.80
N ASP A 849 9.06 32.84 -10.11
CA ASP A 849 10.37 32.20 -10.24
C ASP A 849 10.29 30.72 -9.86
N TYR A 850 9.47 30.33 -8.87
CA TYR A 850 9.26 28.93 -8.51
C TYR A 850 8.59 28.13 -9.64
N ALA A 851 7.66 28.75 -10.39
CA ALA A 851 7.04 28.10 -11.54
C ALA A 851 8.03 27.98 -12.71
N ASP A 852 8.77 29.05 -13.01
CA ASP A 852 9.74 29.07 -14.11
C ASP A 852 10.92 28.12 -13.85
N PHE A 853 11.39 28.07 -12.61
CA PHE A 853 12.40 27.10 -12.16
C PHE A 853 11.88 25.67 -12.26
N ALA A 854 10.69 25.37 -11.72
CA ALA A 854 10.13 24.03 -11.82
C ALA A 854 9.88 23.62 -13.27
N ARG A 855 9.52 24.55 -14.16
CA ARG A 855 9.32 24.28 -15.59
C ARG A 855 10.62 23.98 -16.33
N THR A 856 11.74 24.55 -15.89
CA THR A 856 13.07 24.30 -16.47
C THR A 856 13.77 23.09 -15.85
N PHE A 857 13.22 22.54 -14.76
CA PHE A 857 13.70 21.31 -14.13
C PHE A 857 13.47 20.07 -15.04
N GLY A 858 14.47 19.20 -15.14
CA GLY A 858 14.37 17.96 -15.90
C GLY A 858 13.24 17.05 -15.42
N GLY A 859 12.43 16.57 -16.36
CA GLY A 859 11.27 15.71 -16.08
C GLY A 859 9.94 16.44 -15.88
N ILE A 860 9.96 17.77 -15.74
CA ILE A 860 8.75 18.58 -15.57
C ILE A 860 8.33 19.20 -16.91
N GLY A 861 7.06 19.04 -17.29
CA GLY A 861 6.52 19.64 -18.51
C GLY A 861 5.94 21.03 -18.27
N LYS A 862 5.22 21.19 -17.16
CA LYS A 862 4.51 22.43 -16.80
C LYS A 862 4.58 22.67 -15.31
N ALA A 863 4.58 23.94 -14.93
CA ALA A 863 4.50 24.35 -13.55
C ALA A 863 3.68 25.64 -13.41
N SER A 864 3.05 25.80 -12.25
CA SER A 864 2.36 27.00 -11.83
C SER A 864 2.59 27.18 -10.33
N ALA A 865 2.83 28.41 -9.89
CA ALA A 865 3.10 28.71 -8.50
C ALA A 865 2.14 29.79 -8.00
N VAL A 866 1.65 29.62 -6.78
CA VAL A 866 0.81 30.58 -6.09
C VAL A 866 1.21 30.66 -4.63
N LYS A 867 1.16 31.85 -4.04
CA LYS A 867 1.34 32.03 -2.59
C LYS A 867 -0.02 31.94 -1.90
N LEU A 868 -0.21 30.92 -1.07
CA LEU A 868 -1.41 30.77 -0.24
C LEU A 868 -0.99 30.86 1.23
N GLY A 869 -1.37 31.95 1.89
CA GLY A 869 -0.92 32.27 3.24
C GLY A 869 0.60 32.49 3.30
N ALA A 870 1.28 31.78 4.20
CA ALA A 870 2.73 31.87 4.39
C ALA A 870 3.54 30.88 3.52
N GLN A 871 2.87 30.06 2.70
CA GLN A 871 3.49 28.99 1.92
C GLN A 871 3.35 29.27 0.42
N VAL A 872 4.40 28.98 -0.35
CA VAL A 872 4.34 28.92 -1.81
C VAL A 872 3.98 27.51 -2.23
N TRP A 873 2.91 27.39 -3.01
CA TRP A 873 2.44 26.13 -3.57
C TRP A 873 2.78 26.08 -5.03
N VAL A 874 3.53 25.05 -5.41
CA VAL A 874 3.90 24.77 -6.79
C VAL A 874 3.10 23.55 -7.26
N THR A 875 2.33 23.74 -8.32
CA THR A 875 1.66 22.65 -9.05
C THR A 875 2.48 22.29 -10.27
N ILE A 876 2.75 21.00 -10.46
CA ILE A 876 3.53 20.48 -11.59
C ILE A 876 2.74 19.47 -12.43
N ALA A 877 3.14 19.34 -13.69
CA ALA A 877 2.79 18.22 -14.57
C ALA A 877 4.09 17.66 -15.15
N GLY A 878 4.23 16.34 -15.22
CA GLY A 878 5.39 15.70 -15.85
C GLY A 878 5.50 16.06 -17.33
N ALA A 879 6.68 15.88 -17.93
CA ALA A 879 6.83 16.05 -19.38
C ALA A 879 5.89 15.06 -20.11
N GLY A 880 5.10 15.55 -21.06
CA GLY A 880 4.04 14.73 -21.70
C GLY A 880 2.93 14.27 -20.75
N ASP A 881 2.83 14.86 -19.56
CA ASP A 881 1.93 14.45 -18.47
C ASP A 881 2.20 13.07 -17.87
N VAL A 882 3.45 12.60 -17.99
CA VAL A 882 3.91 11.36 -17.36
C VAL A 882 3.66 11.41 -15.84
N PRO A 883 3.17 10.31 -15.22
CA PRO A 883 2.97 10.25 -13.78
C PRO A 883 4.25 10.51 -12.99
N ILE A 884 4.15 11.38 -11.98
CA ILE A 884 5.22 11.65 -11.01
C ILE A 884 4.70 11.24 -9.63
N ASP A 885 5.26 10.19 -9.06
CA ASP A 885 4.97 9.79 -7.68
C ASP A 885 5.67 10.75 -6.71
N ALA A 886 5.04 11.01 -5.56
CA ALA A 886 5.64 11.80 -4.48
C ALA A 886 6.91 11.15 -3.89
N THR A 887 7.09 9.85 -4.10
CA THR A 887 8.28 9.08 -3.71
C THR A 887 9.34 8.99 -4.81
N SER A 888 9.09 9.53 -6.00
CA SER A 888 10.04 9.53 -7.10
C SER A 888 11.21 10.51 -6.88
N ASP A 889 12.36 10.20 -7.50
CA ASP A 889 13.55 11.07 -7.43
C ASP A 889 13.27 12.47 -7.98
N VAL A 890 12.51 12.57 -9.07
CA VAL A 890 12.16 13.85 -9.70
C VAL A 890 11.40 14.75 -8.72
N TYR A 891 10.41 14.20 -8.01
CA TYR A 891 9.62 14.96 -7.03
C TYR A 891 10.51 15.41 -5.85
N GLY A 892 11.28 14.49 -5.27
CA GLY A 892 12.15 14.78 -4.13
C GLY A 892 13.25 15.78 -4.44
N ASN A 893 13.93 15.61 -5.58
CA ASN A 893 15.01 16.50 -6.02
C ASN A 893 14.50 17.88 -6.40
N LEU A 894 13.33 17.99 -7.04
CA LEU A 894 12.72 19.29 -7.35
C LEU A 894 12.39 20.06 -6.06
N LEU A 895 11.74 19.40 -5.09
CA LEU A 895 11.44 20.02 -3.81
C LEU A 895 12.71 20.47 -3.09
N GLN A 896 13.74 19.63 -3.07
CA GLN A 896 15.04 19.96 -2.47
C GLN A 896 15.73 21.12 -3.20
N ALA A 897 15.67 21.16 -4.53
CA ALA A 897 16.26 22.23 -5.33
C ALA A 897 15.56 23.57 -5.05
N MET A 898 14.22 23.59 -5.02
CA MET A 898 13.46 24.80 -4.67
C MET A 898 13.77 25.30 -3.25
N GLN A 899 13.93 24.39 -2.28
CA GLN A 899 14.34 24.75 -0.92
C GLN A 899 15.78 25.28 -0.83
N ARG A 900 16.67 24.81 -1.72
CA ARG A 900 18.08 25.20 -1.76
C ARG A 900 18.30 26.56 -2.44
N TYR A 901 17.63 26.81 -3.56
CA TYR A 901 17.79 28.02 -4.37
C TYR A 901 16.76 29.11 -4.05
N GLY A 902 15.72 28.77 -3.28
CA GLY A 902 14.71 29.70 -2.78
C GLY A 902 15.02 30.29 -1.41
N ASP A 903 14.04 30.99 -0.83
CA ASP A 903 14.13 31.58 0.50
C ASP A 903 13.96 30.51 1.59
N PRO A 904 14.97 30.24 2.44
CA PRO A 904 14.88 29.22 3.49
C PRO A 904 13.78 29.47 4.53
N SER A 905 13.28 30.70 4.66
CA SER A 905 12.21 31.07 5.58
C SER A 905 10.81 30.82 5.01
N LEU A 906 10.72 30.58 3.70
CA LEU A 906 9.46 30.34 3.01
C LEU A 906 9.22 28.83 2.89
N SER A 907 8.11 28.36 3.45
CA SER A 907 7.69 26.98 3.21
C SER A 907 7.28 26.83 1.75
N VAL A 908 7.71 25.74 1.11
CA VAL A 908 7.36 25.39 -0.27
C VAL A 908 6.65 24.05 -0.25
N GLY A 909 5.45 24.01 -0.82
CA GLY A 909 4.69 22.78 -1.06
C GLY A 909 4.63 22.45 -2.54
N LEU A 910 4.60 21.15 -2.86
CA LEU A 910 4.63 20.64 -4.23
C LEU A 910 3.50 19.63 -4.44
N ASN A 911 2.70 19.80 -5.49
CA ASN A 911 1.63 18.87 -5.84
C ASN A 911 1.59 18.63 -7.36
N VAL A 912 1.14 17.44 -7.75
CA VAL A 912 0.81 17.15 -9.15
C VAL A 912 -0.57 17.76 -9.48
N ARG A 913 -0.70 18.23 -10.72
CA ARG A 913 -1.89 18.88 -11.28
C ARG A 913 -3.18 18.07 -11.18
N GLU A 914 -4.30 18.77 -11.06
CA GLU A 914 -5.65 18.19 -11.22
C GLU A 914 -5.99 18.09 -12.72
N LEU A 915 -6.42 16.92 -13.21
CA LEU A 915 -6.79 16.73 -14.61
C LEU A 915 -8.25 17.11 -14.86
N LEU A 916 -8.49 17.86 -15.93
CA LEU A 916 -9.80 18.03 -16.54
C LEU A 916 -9.79 17.45 -17.95
N ALA A 917 -10.57 16.40 -18.19
CA ALA A 917 -10.71 15.83 -19.53
C ALA A 917 -11.68 16.69 -20.34
N LEU A 918 -11.24 17.28 -21.45
CA LEU A 918 -12.14 18.04 -22.32
C LEU A 918 -13.08 17.13 -23.09
N THR A 919 -14.34 17.55 -23.20
CA THR A 919 -15.34 16.85 -23.99
C THR A 919 -15.92 17.74 -25.07
N LEU A 920 -16.09 17.19 -26.27
CA LEU A 920 -16.67 17.89 -27.42
C LEU A 920 -17.50 16.91 -28.26
N SER A 921 -18.71 17.33 -28.61
CA SER A 921 -19.52 16.72 -29.67
C SER A 921 -19.84 17.78 -30.71
N ALA A 922 -19.41 17.57 -31.94
CA ALA A 922 -19.61 18.53 -33.02
C ALA A 922 -19.92 17.85 -34.36
N LYS A 923 -20.78 18.51 -35.10
CA LYS A 923 -21.16 18.24 -36.49
C LYS A 923 -20.38 19.15 -37.42
N ILE A 924 -19.84 18.59 -38.48
CA ILE A 924 -18.97 19.30 -39.43
C ILE A 924 -19.57 19.15 -40.83
N GLY A 925 -19.86 20.30 -41.43
CA GLY A 925 -20.22 20.37 -42.85
C GLY A 925 -18.98 20.54 -43.72
N LEU A 926 -18.89 19.76 -44.80
CA LEU A 926 -17.75 19.77 -45.71
C LEU A 926 -17.99 20.67 -46.94
N LEU A 927 -16.90 21.13 -47.55
CA LEU A 927 -16.92 21.73 -48.89
C LEU A 927 -17.14 20.63 -49.95
N ALA A 928 -17.82 20.96 -51.05
CA ALA A 928 -18.35 20.00 -52.03
C ALA A 928 -17.34 18.98 -52.61
N ASP A 929 -16.05 19.32 -52.66
CA ASP A 929 -15.00 18.47 -53.23
C ASP A 929 -14.22 17.64 -52.18
N PHE A 930 -14.60 17.70 -50.90
CA PHE A 930 -13.90 17.03 -49.79
C PHE A 930 -14.72 15.85 -49.25
N THR A 931 -14.05 14.78 -48.82
CA THR A 931 -14.66 13.61 -48.18
C THR A 931 -14.37 13.57 -46.68
N TRP A 932 -15.27 12.97 -45.90
CA TRP A 932 -15.12 12.82 -44.46
C TRP A 932 -13.82 12.14 -44.05
N ASP A 933 -13.49 11.00 -44.69
CA ASP A 933 -12.28 10.23 -44.42
C ASP A 933 -10.97 11.01 -44.63
N ALA A 934 -11.01 12.07 -45.45
CA ALA A 934 -9.86 12.96 -45.69
C ALA A 934 -9.81 14.14 -44.71
N VAL A 935 -10.96 14.63 -44.23
CA VAL A 935 -11.06 15.85 -43.42
C VAL A 935 -11.11 15.57 -41.92
N GLU A 936 -11.86 14.57 -41.45
CA GLU A 936 -12.01 14.25 -40.02
C GLU A 936 -10.65 14.02 -39.34
N PRO A 937 -9.70 13.24 -39.91
CA PRO A 937 -8.41 13.04 -39.26
C PRO A 937 -7.60 14.33 -39.15
N LEU A 938 -7.74 15.25 -40.12
CA LEU A 938 -7.08 16.56 -40.10
C LEU A 938 -7.68 17.47 -39.03
N VAL A 939 -9.01 17.45 -38.86
CA VAL A 939 -9.70 18.20 -37.80
C VAL A 939 -9.32 17.67 -36.43
N ARG A 940 -9.38 16.35 -36.23
CA ARG A 940 -8.97 15.69 -34.99
C ARG A 940 -7.52 16.00 -34.66
N ALA A 941 -6.60 15.83 -35.61
CA ALA A 941 -5.19 16.13 -35.41
C ALA A 941 -4.96 17.60 -35.02
N ARG A 942 -5.67 18.55 -35.63
CA ARG A 942 -5.57 19.98 -35.27
C ARG A 942 -6.11 20.28 -33.88
N LEU A 943 -7.23 19.66 -33.49
CA LEU A 943 -7.78 19.81 -32.14
C LEU A 943 -6.84 19.22 -31.08
N LEU A 944 -6.31 18.02 -31.32
CA LEU A 944 -5.33 17.39 -30.42
C LEU A 944 -4.01 18.16 -30.39
N GLU A 945 -3.57 18.77 -31.49
CA GLU A 945 -2.38 19.64 -31.51
C GLU A 945 -2.61 20.92 -30.70
N ARG A 946 -3.74 21.61 -30.91
CA ARG A 946 -4.01 22.95 -30.34
C ARG A 946 -4.50 22.90 -28.89
N PHE A 947 -5.28 21.89 -28.55
CA PHE A 947 -5.89 21.69 -27.23
C PHE A 947 -5.41 20.42 -26.53
N GLY A 948 -4.29 19.83 -26.99
CA GLY A 948 -3.58 18.78 -26.28
C GLY A 948 -2.58 19.34 -25.26
N PHE A 949 -1.89 18.43 -24.57
CA PHE A 949 -0.96 18.77 -23.49
C PHE A 949 0.05 19.85 -23.91
N GLU A 950 0.73 19.75 -25.05
CA GLU A 950 1.83 20.65 -25.39
C GLU A 950 1.47 22.14 -25.54
N ARG A 951 0.22 22.48 -25.85
CA ARG A 951 -0.24 23.86 -26.08
C ARG A 951 -1.05 24.45 -24.94
N ARG A 952 -1.58 23.61 -24.04
CA ARG A 952 -2.40 24.04 -22.90
C ARG A 952 -1.51 24.34 -21.69
N GLU A 953 -1.83 25.38 -20.94
CA GLU A 953 -1.14 25.72 -19.69
C GLU A 953 -1.99 25.40 -18.46
N LEU A 954 -1.34 25.27 -17.30
CA LEU A 954 -2.03 25.18 -16.01
C LEU A 954 -2.86 26.44 -15.77
N ALA A 955 -4.05 26.29 -15.21
CA ALA A 955 -4.98 27.40 -14.94
C ALA A 955 -5.37 28.22 -16.19
N GLN A 956 -5.31 27.61 -17.39
CA GLN A 956 -5.73 28.25 -18.63
C GLN A 956 -7.15 27.81 -18.98
N SER A 957 -8.12 28.73 -18.98
CA SER A 957 -9.49 28.49 -19.44
C SER A 957 -9.57 28.30 -20.96
N ILE A 958 -10.67 27.74 -21.45
CA ILE A 958 -10.90 27.45 -22.88
C ILE A 958 -12.22 28.06 -23.31
N TYR A 959 -12.23 28.70 -24.47
CA TYR A 959 -13.46 29.25 -25.04
C TYR A 959 -13.92 28.43 -26.24
N LEU A 960 -15.23 28.21 -26.34
CA LEU A 960 -15.84 27.49 -27.46
C LEU A 960 -15.47 28.11 -28.81
N SER A 961 -15.38 29.45 -28.87
CA SER A 961 -14.99 30.19 -30.06
C SER A 961 -13.60 29.81 -30.56
N GLU A 962 -12.66 29.47 -29.68
CA GLU A 962 -11.31 29.03 -30.06
C GLU A 962 -11.35 27.65 -30.71
N ILE A 963 -12.19 26.75 -30.20
CA ILE A 963 -12.37 25.40 -30.75
C ILE A 963 -13.03 25.48 -32.12
N VAL A 964 -14.12 26.25 -32.25
CA VAL A 964 -14.81 26.46 -33.54
C VAL A 964 -13.88 27.07 -34.56
N ALA A 965 -13.11 28.11 -34.19
CA ALA A 965 -12.13 28.70 -35.09
C ALA A 965 -11.02 27.71 -35.49
N CYS A 966 -10.60 26.83 -34.59
CA CYS A 966 -9.63 25.79 -34.89
C CYS A 966 -10.17 24.78 -35.92
N MET A 967 -11.41 24.33 -35.77
CA MET A 967 -12.06 23.41 -36.71
C MET A 967 -12.31 24.08 -38.08
N GLN A 968 -12.87 25.30 -38.10
CA GLN A 968 -13.12 26.05 -39.33
C GLN A 968 -11.85 26.43 -40.10
N GLY A 969 -10.70 26.51 -39.42
CA GLY A 969 -9.41 26.76 -40.05
C GLY A 969 -8.88 25.57 -40.87
N VAL A 970 -9.51 24.39 -40.78
CA VAL A 970 -9.10 23.20 -41.54
C VAL A 970 -9.66 23.27 -42.95
N ARG A 971 -8.77 23.14 -43.94
CA ARG A 971 -9.15 23.12 -45.35
C ARG A 971 -10.12 21.96 -45.61
N GLY A 972 -11.29 22.28 -46.15
CA GLY A 972 -12.35 21.30 -46.42
C GLY A 972 -13.56 21.45 -45.50
N VAL A 973 -13.45 22.17 -44.37
CA VAL A 973 -14.57 22.48 -43.48
C VAL A 973 -15.32 23.71 -43.98
N ALA A 974 -16.63 23.57 -44.23
CA ALA A 974 -17.51 24.66 -44.63
C ALA A 974 -18.15 25.36 -43.42
N TRP A 975 -18.58 24.58 -42.43
CA TRP A 975 -19.16 25.08 -41.19
C TRP A 975 -19.07 24.04 -40.09
N VAL A 976 -19.30 24.48 -38.85
CA VAL A 976 -19.23 23.66 -37.64
C VAL A 976 -20.45 23.98 -36.79
N ASP A 977 -21.16 22.93 -36.36
CA ASP A 977 -22.25 23.01 -35.39
C ASP A 977 -21.88 22.18 -34.16
N VAL A 978 -21.87 22.80 -32.99
CA VAL A 978 -21.41 22.14 -31.76
C VAL A 978 -22.63 21.72 -30.97
N ASP A 979 -22.79 20.41 -30.77
CA ASP A 979 -23.88 19.85 -29.98
C ASP A 979 -23.57 19.95 -28.48
N ALA A 980 -22.30 19.77 -28.08
CA ALA A 980 -21.88 19.86 -26.69
C ALA A 980 -20.40 20.21 -26.53
N PHE A 981 -20.08 20.98 -25.49
CA PHE A 981 -18.71 21.33 -25.10
C PHE A 981 -18.63 21.46 -23.58
N GLY A 982 -17.64 20.82 -22.97
CA GLY A 982 -17.45 20.85 -21.52
C GLY A 982 -16.15 20.22 -21.07
N SER A 983 -16.12 19.85 -19.80
CA SER A 983 -15.02 19.09 -19.19
C SER A 983 -15.55 18.15 -18.14
N LEU A 984 -14.88 17.02 -17.98
CA LEU A 984 -15.11 16.08 -16.91
C LEU A 984 -13.96 16.18 -15.91
N ASP A 985 -14.30 16.53 -14.66
CA ASP A 985 -13.41 16.40 -13.52
C ASP A 985 -13.62 15.04 -12.83
N GLU A 986 -12.71 14.72 -11.91
CA GLU A 986 -12.75 13.47 -11.15
C GLU A 986 -14.09 13.26 -10.42
N ALA A 987 -14.60 14.31 -9.77
CA ALA A 987 -15.84 14.23 -8.99
C ALA A 987 -17.07 13.95 -9.88
N THR A 988 -17.13 14.58 -11.06
CA THR A 988 -18.19 14.39 -12.05
C THR A 988 -18.17 12.97 -12.59
N ILE A 989 -16.98 12.42 -12.87
CA ILE A 989 -16.82 11.04 -13.33
C ILE A 989 -17.30 10.05 -12.26
N LEU A 990 -16.93 10.26 -10.99
CA LEU A 990 -17.30 9.38 -9.89
C LEU A 990 -18.81 9.34 -9.63
N ALA A 991 -19.49 10.49 -9.77
CA ALA A 991 -20.93 10.57 -9.60
C ALA A 991 -21.71 9.76 -10.66
N GLY A 992 -21.09 9.40 -11.78
CA GLY A 992 -21.69 8.56 -12.83
C GLY A 992 -21.66 7.06 -12.55
N PHE A 993 -20.93 6.58 -11.55
CA PHE A 993 -20.84 5.15 -11.22
C PHE A 993 -21.97 4.71 -10.27
N GLY A 994 -22.60 3.57 -10.54
CA GLY A 994 -23.54 2.90 -9.62
C GLY A 994 -25.01 3.31 -9.71
N ILE A 995 -25.43 3.98 -10.79
CA ILE A 995 -26.85 4.22 -11.06
C ILE A 995 -27.46 2.93 -11.64
N ASP A 996 -28.06 2.10 -10.79
CA ASP A 996 -28.77 0.89 -11.21
C ASP A 996 -30.15 1.30 -11.77
N THR A 997 -30.29 1.35 -13.09
CA THR A 997 -31.58 1.62 -13.76
C THR A 997 -32.40 0.34 -13.83
N ALA A 998 -32.80 -0.20 -12.68
CA ALA A 998 -33.67 -1.36 -12.62
C ALA A 998 -35.16 -1.01 -12.76
N ASP A 999 -35.52 0.25 -13.01
CA ASP A 999 -36.92 0.63 -13.16
C ASP A 999 -37.16 1.51 -14.40
N LYS A 1000 -37.95 0.94 -15.33
CA LYS A 1000 -38.53 1.49 -16.57
C LYS A 1000 -37.62 1.55 -17.81
N GLY A 1001 -38.08 0.85 -18.85
CA GLY A 1001 -37.48 0.76 -20.18
C GLY A 1001 -37.54 2.04 -21.00
N ASP A 1002 -36.84 3.08 -20.54
CA ASP A 1002 -36.32 4.13 -21.39
C ASP A 1002 -34.79 4.12 -21.25
N ASN A 1003 -34.09 3.77 -22.33
CA ASN A 1003 -32.63 3.77 -22.45
C ASN A 1003 -32.00 5.18 -22.32
N ALA A 1004 -32.71 6.15 -21.74
CA ALA A 1004 -32.39 7.57 -21.75
C ALA A 1004 -31.71 8.08 -20.46
N ALA A 1005 -31.68 7.30 -19.37
CA ALA A 1005 -31.15 7.79 -18.08
C ALA A 1005 -29.61 7.71 -17.97
N GLY A 1006 -28.97 6.65 -18.49
CA GLY A 1006 -27.50 6.57 -18.57
C GLY A 1006 -26.91 7.57 -19.56
N VAL A 1007 -27.61 7.80 -20.68
CA VAL A 1007 -27.33 8.87 -21.65
C VAL A 1007 -27.60 10.25 -21.04
N GLY A 1008 -28.59 10.33 -20.12
CA GLY A 1008 -28.97 11.54 -19.39
C GLY A 1008 -27.90 12.08 -18.44
N PHE A 1009 -27.03 11.24 -17.85
CA PHE A 1009 -25.96 11.73 -16.97
C PHE A 1009 -24.91 12.53 -17.75
N ILE A 1010 -24.52 12.05 -18.93
CA ILE A 1010 -23.55 12.73 -19.82
C ILE A 1010 -24.21 13.94 -20.50
N SER A 1011 -25.47 13.83 -20.96
CA SER A 1011 -26.20 14.97 -21.53
C SER A 1011 -26.52 16.07 -20.50
N SER A 1012 -26.75 15.74 -19.22
CA SER A 1012 -27.02 16.73 -18.17
C SER A 1012 -25.74 17.37 -17.61
N THR A 1013 -24.63 16.63 -17.50
CA THR A 1013 -23.33 17.20 -17.10
C THR A 1013 -22.69 18.04 -18.21
N MET A 1014 -22.89 17.70 -19.48
CA MET A 1014 -22.50 18.59 -20.59
C MET A 1014 -23.38 19.87 -20.69
N ALA A 1015 -24.56 19.87 -20.06
CA ALA A 1015 -25.46 21.03 -20.00
C ALA A 1015 -25.40 21.83 -18.68
N THR A 1016 -24.84 21.27 -17.60
CA THR A 1016 -24.82 21.94 -16.29
C THR A 1016 -23.50 21.73 -15.54
N SER A 1017 -22.63 22.74 -15.61
CA SER A 1017 -21.61 22.97 -14.58
C SER A 1017 -21.43 24.47 -14.36
N SER A 1018 -22.44 25.11 -13.78
CA SER A 1018 -22.27 26.36 -13.04
C SER A 1018 -22.61 26.11 -11.57
N SER A 1019 -21.67 26.45 -10.71
CA SER A 1019 -21.75 26.28 -9.27
C SER A 1019 -22.98 26.97 -8.67
N GLY A 1020 -23.73 26.23 -7.84
CA GLY A 1020 -24.50 26.75 -6.70
C GLY A 1020 -25.31 28.03 -6.91
N ASN A 1021 -26.49 27.89 -7.52
CA ASN A 1021 -27.75 28.48 -7.03
C ASN A 1021 -28.90 28.04 -7.93
N ALA A 1022 -29.96 27.53 -7.31
CA ALA A 1022 -31.19 27.17 -8.00
C ALA A 1022 -31.87 28.42 -8.58
N ALA A 1023 -31.75 28.66 -9.88
CA ALA A 1023 -32.74 29.34 -10.71
C ALA A 1023 -32.36 29.26 -12.21
N GLN A 1024 -33.22 28.61 -13.00
CA GLN A 1024 -33.43 28.75 -14.46
C GLN A 1024 -32.21 28.86 -15.39
N THR A 1025 -32.03 27.92 -16.32
CA THR A 1025 -31.64 28.22 -17.71
C THR A 1025 -31.91 27.04 -18.65
N THR A 1026 -32.53 27.37 -19.79
CA THR A 1026 -32.65 26.57 -21.02
C THR A 1026 -31.30 26.01 -21.49
N GLY A 1027 -31.27 24.74 -21.91
CA GLY A 1027 -30.06 24.05 -22.38
C GLY A 1027 -29.39 24.73 -23.57
N GLY A 1028 -28.25 25.35 -23.32
CA GLY A 1028 -27.34 25.91 -24.33
C GLY A 1028 -25.94 25.36 -24.13
N VAL A 1029 -25.17 25.27 -25.21
CA VAL A 1029 -23.77 24.82 -25.20
C VAL A 1029 -22.94 25.79 -24.36
N ASN A 1030 -22.05 25.26 -23.50
CA ASN A 1030 -21.16 26.11 -22.70
C ASN A 1030 -20.29 26.99 -23.61
N SER A 1031 -20.21 28.28 -23.31
CA SER A 1031 -19.36 29.22 -24.06
C SER A 1031 -17.88 29.12 -23.68
N SER A 1032 -17.58 28.56 -22.50
CA SER A 1032 -16.23 28.35 -22.01
C SER A 1032 -16.15 27.28 -20.93
N VAL A 1033 -14.96 26.69 -20.76
CA VAL A 1033 -14.59 25.81 -19.66
C VAL A 1033 -13.60 26.57 -18.74
N PRO A 1034 -14.00 26.93 -17.51
CA PRO A 1034 -13.11 27.57 -16.56
C PRO A 1034 -12.10 26.56 -16.00
N VAL A 1035 -10.81 26.91 -16.01
CA VAL A 1035 -9.73 26.07 -15.47
C VAL A 1035 -9.05 26.83 -14.35
N LEU A 1036 -9.06 26.26 -13.14
CA LEU A 1036 -8.75 26.99 -11.92
C LEU A 1036 -7.28 26.82 -11.51
N GLY A 1037 -6.73 27.88 -10.90
CA GLY A 1037 -5.43 27.81 -10.21
C GLY A 1037 -5.50 27.00 -8.91
N ALA A 1038 -4.33 26.78 -8.30
CA ALA A 1038 -4.25 26.17 -6.99
C ALA A 1038 -4.93 27.06 -5.94
N ARG A 1039 -5.74 26.44 -5.08
CA ARG A 1039 -6.70 27.14 -4.21
C ARG A 1039 -7.10 26.27 -3.03
N TYR A 1040 -7.62 26.88 -1.97
CA TYR A 1040 -8.39 26.15 -0.96
C TYR A 1040 -9.83 26.00 -1.44
N ASP A 1041 -10.40 24.81 -1.28
CA ASP A 1041 -11.83 24.60 -1.50
C ASP A 1041 -12.67 25.12 -0.32
N ALA A 1042 -14.00 25.01 -0.41
CA ALA A 1042 -14.93 25.50 0.62
C ALA A 1042 -14.73 24.83 2.00
N ASN A 1043 -14.08 23.66 2.04
CA ASN A 1043 -13.79 22.91 3.27
C ASN A 1043 -12.37 23.20 3.80
N GLY A 1044 -11.64 24.12 3.16
CA GLY A 1044 -10.26 24.45 3.52
C GLY A 1044 -9.22 23.41 3.07
N VAL A 1045 -9.59 22.47 2.18
CA VAL A 1045 -8.65 21.50 1.60
C VAL A 1045 -7.95 22.13 0.40
N LEU A 1046 -6.62 22.00 0.33
CA LEU A 1046 -5.85 22.49 -0.80
C LEU A 1046 -6.12 21.66 -2.05
N LYS A 1047 -6.45 22.33 -3.15
CA LYS A 1047 -6.54 21.76 -4.50
C LYS A 1047 -5.40 22.32 -5.36
N PRO A 1048 -4.64 21.46 -6.08
CA PRO A 1048 -3.63 21.91 -7.02
C PRO A 1048 -4.26 22.64 -8.22
N ALA A 1049 -3.44 23.30 -9.03
CA ALA A 1049 -3.91 23.92 -10.26
C ALA A 1049 -4.43 22.85 -11.24
N GLN A 1050 -5.48 23.20 -11.97
CA GLN A 1050 -6.10 22.34 -12.97
C GLN A 1050 -5.39 22.46 -14.31
N LEU A 1051 -5.35 21.36 -15.05
CA LEU A 1051 -4.93 21.29 -16.44
C LEU A 1051 -6.05 20.67 -17.28
N ALA A 1052 -6.51 21.37 -18.31
CA ALA A 1052 -7.53 20.87 -19.22
C ALA A 1052 -7.00 20.69 -20.64
N TYR A 1053 -7.18 19.49 -21.20
CA TYR A 1053 -6.83 19.15 -22.57
C TYR A 1053 -7.63 17.93 -23.08
N PHE A 1054 -7.65 17.70 -24.40
CA PHE A 1054 -8.27 16.50 -24.98
C PHE A 1054 -7.36 15.27 -24.80
N LEU A 1055 -7.94 14.17 -24.32
CA LEU A 1055 -7.23 12.90 -24.12
C LEU A 1055 -7.26 12.08 -25.40
N ALA A 1056 -6.11 11.94 -26.07
CA ALA A 1056 -6.01 11.19 -27.31
C ALA A 1056 -6.35 9.69 -27.13
N ASP A 1057 -6.02 9.13 -25.95
CA ASP A 1057 -6.22 7.71 -25.63
C ASP A 1057 -7.67 7.37 -25.27
N VAL A 1058 -8.54 8.38 -25.11
CA VAL A 1058 -9.97 8.22 -24.81
C VAL A 1058 -10.79 8.90 -25.92
N PRO A 1059 -10.90 8.26 -27.11
CA PRO A 1059 -11.45 8.91 -28.31
C PRO A 1059 -12.90 9.38 -28.15
N ASP A 1060 -13.68 8.72 -27.28
CA ASP A 1060 -15.08 9.04 -27.02
C ASP A 1060 -15.29 10.38 -26.29
N THR A 1061 -14.21 11.02 -25.83
CA THR A 1061 -14.27 12.41 -25.35
C THR A 1061 -14.34 13.43 -26.49
N LEU A 1062 -13.99 13.05 -27.72
CA LEU A 1062 -13.98 13.89 -28.90
C LEU A 1062 -14.79 13.24 -30.04
N LEU A 1063 -16.08 13.56 -30.08
CA LEU A 1063 -17.04 13.04 -31.04
C LEU A 1063 -17.23 14.03 -32.20
N LEU A 1064 -16.83 13.61 -33.40
CA LEU A 1064 -16.98 14.37 -34.64
C LEU A 1064 -17.90 13.60 -35.58
N GLN A 1065 -18.89 14.28 -36.16
CA GLN A 1065 -19.86 13.67 -37.06
C GLN A 1065 -19.97 14.48 -38.37
N GLU A 1066 -20.07 13.78 -39.49
CA GLU A 1066 -20.43 14.40 -40.77
C GLU A 1066 -21.91 14.77 -40.77
N THR A 1067 -22.23 15.92 -41.34
CA THR A 1067 -23.61 16.33 -41.56
C THR A 1067 -24.08 15.86 -42.93
N SER A 1068 -25.20 15.14 -42.96
CA SER A 1068 -25.87 14.69 -44.19
C SER A 1068 -26.36 15.84 -45.07
#